data_AF-A0A843GEX2-F1
#
_entry.id   AF-A0A843GEX2-F1
#
_cell.length_a   1.000
_cell.length_b   1.000
_cell.length_c   1.000
_cell.angle_alpha   90.00
_cell.angle_beta   90.00
_cell.angle_gamma   90.00
#
_symmetry.space_group_name_H-M   'P 1'
#
loop_
_entity.id
_entity.type
_entity.pdbx_description
1 polymer ?
#
loop_
_entity_poly.entity_id
_entity_poly.type
_entity_poly.pdbx_seq_one_letter_code
_entity_poly.pdbx_strand_id
1 'polypeptide(L)'
;MIQYINNLKYVSYDIHKTRSRHSDGSYKIIKRCEDILTLDIETTSAWLTKDGKVKGYKKGKSTEYWNSLEPLALCYLWQFSFNDKVYYGRNIEELVKVFSDLPKDVKFIIWVHNLGFEFVFLANILTWTVVFARNSHKPIRACSKEFPNIEFRCSYMLTRLSLESWGNELGIKKLVGNLNYYKIRTPLTRLYQKEYDYAERDCVIVYNGIKKYKDRYKSIWKIPLTQTGTIRQEVKDILMKDTKYNYFIKRLIPKSVDEYILLQNLFSGGYTHANRVHSGKVINKDYINSDDIYIEHRDFASSYPAVMCCKKYPMSPWVTTVREIREQNFDKKAYIYKLEFTNIISTNFNTYIQASKCSCVNAIYDNGRIIKANKLIMYVTEVDYKIIKNNYTWENLEVLEAYSSNKDYLPKKLIEYILNLYKNKTNLKDVEGMEDIYMQSKQYINSCFGMMVTAIIQAMVEYNTDGSWVVKHLTKSMVEERFAKLRREYTSEKRYFLSYSWGIYVTAYARENLWKCIEKCGLNGYDVLYVDTDSIFALGKHEWSWYDEYITDELKAMCDKLHIDFELTRPLTPKGKKKPLGIFEEETPCEEFITLGAKRYCERRKGENFLRMTVSGINKEAVSVLKNDIRNFKDGVNFDKDANGVTKKLSTYITTMPNVTYHDGYVSRYSFGINLRNNGYKLTMTDEYKSLIDYLDVGSIDWDIYEQRMRNVVLS
;
A
#
# COMPACT_ATOMS: atom_id res chain seq x y z
N MET A 1 -34.59 -17.43 9.46
CA MET A 1 -33.61 -16.68 10.30
C MET A 1 -33.60 -17.28 11.69
N ILE A 2 -32.42 -17.41 12.30
CA ILE A 2 -32.27 -18.05 13.61
C ILE A 2 -31.89 -16.98 14.62
N GLN A 3 -32.85 -16.53 15.42
CA GLN A 3 -32.55 -15.65 16.55
C GLN A 3 -31.66 -16.39 17.54
N TYR A 4 -30.68 -15.70 18.12
CA TYR A 4 -29.84 -16.30 19.14
C TYR A 4 -30.62 -16.57 20.44
N ILE A 5 -30.76 -17.84 20.83
CA ILE A 5 -31.38 -18.26 22.10
C ILE A 5 -30.53 -19.34 22.75
N ASN A 6 -29.46 -18.96 23.47
CA ASN A 6 -28.56 -19.85 24.23
C ASN A 6 -28.06 -21.10 23.46
N ASN A 7 -28.02 -21.04 22.13
CA ASN A 7 -27.87 -22.22 21.29
C ASN A 7 -26.45 -22.81 21.35
N LEU A 8 -25.44 -22.01 21.68
CA LEU A 8 -24.04 -22.45 21.67
C LEU A 8 -23.60 -23.19 22.95
N LYS A 9 -24.42 -23.21 24.01
CA LYS A 9 -24.12 -24.00 25.21
C LYS A 9 -24.17 -25.51 24.97
N TYR A 10 -24.94 -25.93 23.98
CA TYR A 10 -25.28 -27.34 23.74
C TYR A 10 -24.70 -27.90 22.44
N VAL A 11 -23.87 -27.13 21.73
CA VAL A 11 -23.19 -27.61 20.52
C VAL A 11 -21.92 -28.37 20.87
N SER A 12 -21.60 -29.37 20.05
CA SER A 12 -20.30 -30.04 20.10
C SER A 12 -19.25 -29.19 19.39
N TYR A 13 -18.07 -29.07 19.97
CA TYR A 13 -16.94 -28.31 19.43
C TYR A 13 -15.83 -29.26 18.95
N ASP A 14 -15.20 -28.96 17.83
CA ASP A 14 -13.98 -29.62 17.36
C ASP A 14 -12.78 -29.10 18.19
N ILE A 15 -12.40 -29.85 19.24
CA ILE A 15 -11.36 -29.42 20.20
C ILE A 15 -10.08 -30.21 20.02
N HIS A 16 -9.01 -29.51 19.64
CA HIS A 16 -7.66 -30.02 19.63
C HIS A 16 -6.91 -29.70 20.94
N LYS A 17 -6.23 -30.69 21.54
CA LYS A 17 -5.48 -30.56 22.79
C LYS A 17 -3.97 -30.54 22.52
N THR A 18 -3.28 -29.53 23.03
CA THR A 18 -1.80 -29.45 22.96
C THR A 18 -1.20 -29.35 24.35
N ARG A 19 -0.10 -30.05 24.60
CA ARG A 19 0.68 -29.92 25.85
C ARG A 19 1.69 -28.79 25.70
N SER A 20 1.69 -27.85 26.63
CA SER A 20 2.69 -26.79 26.74
C SER A 20 3.50 -26.99 28.01
N ARG A 21 4.83 -27.05 27.90
CA ARG A 21 5.72 -27.18 29.05
C ARG A 21 6.03 -25.81 29.63
N HIS A 22 5.89 -25.64 30.94
CA HIS A 22 6.30 -24.46 31.68
C HIS A 22 7.80 -24.51 31.99
N SER A 23 8.37 -23.36 32.35
CA SER A 23 9.80 -23.22 32.72
C SER A 23 10.18 -24.04 33.96
N ASP A 24 9.21 -24.35 34.82
CA ASP A 24 9.36 -25.21 36.01
C ASP A 24 9.26 -26.71 35.69
N GLY A 25 9.05 -27.09 34.43
CA GLY A 25 8.91 -28.48 33.99
C GLY A 25 7.49 -29.04 34.03
N SER A 26 6.51 -28.31 34.57
CA SER A 26 5.10 -28.71 34.57
C SER A 26 4.46 -28.60 33.18
N TYR A 27 3.35 -29.32 32.93
CA TYR A 27 2.64 -29.29 31.66
C TYR A 27 1.24 -28.70 31.82
N LYS A 28 0.90 -27.72 30.97
CA LYS A 28 -0.45 -27.20 30.82
C LYS A 28 -1.07 -27.74 29.53
N ILE A 29 -2.25 -28.34 29.65
CA ILE A 29 -3.06 -28.70 28.49
C ILE A 29 -3.77 -27.43 28.00
N ILE A 30 -3.52 -27.07 26.74
CA ILE A 30 -4.22 -25.99 26.05
C ILE A 30 -5.23 -26.65 25.12
N LYS A 31 -6.52 -26.39 25.36
CA LYS A 31 -7.63 -26.77 24.48
C LYS A 31 -7.88 -25.65 23.48
N ARG A 32 -7.97 -25.99 22.20
CA ARG A 32 -8.19 -25.05 21.10
C ARG A 32 -9.34 -25.56 20.23
N CYS A 33 -10.32 -24.69 19.99
CA CYS A 33 -11.39 -24.96 19.04
C CYS A 33 -10.87 -24.82 17.60
N GLU A 34 -11.23 -25.74 16.72
CA GLU A 34 -10.93 -25.73 15.29
C GLU A 34 -12.14 -25.35 14.43
N ASP A 35 -13.33 -25.20 15.02
CA ASP A 35 -14.50 -24.64 14.35
C ASP A 35 -14.26 -23.20 13.91
N ILE A 36 -14.92 -22.79 12.84
CA ILE A 36 -14.78 -21.44 12.28
C ILE A 36 -15.92 -20.59 12.81
N LEU A 37 -15.57 -19.51 13.51
CA LEU A 37 -16.53 -18.55 14.04
C LEU A 37 -16.32 -17.21 13.33
N THR A 38 -17.39 -16.56 12.89
CA THR A 38 -17.32 -15.23 12.26
C THR A 38 -18.25 -14.25 12.94
N LEU A 39 -17.91 -12.97 12.86
CA LEU A 39 -18.75 -11.87 13.34
C LEU A 39 -18.76 -10.75 12.31
N ASP A 40 -19.95 -10.20 12.10
CA ASP A 40 -20.21 -9.01 11.30
C ASP A 40 -21.21 -8.11 12.03
N ILE A 41 -21.28 -6.83 11.69
CA ILE A 41 -22.27 -5.88 12.21
C ILE A 41 -22.76 -4.94 11.11
N GLU A 42 -24.00 -4.46 11.26
CA GLU A 42 -24.52 -3.35 10.47
C GLU A 42 -24.76 -2.12 11.33
N THR A 43 -24.42 -0.96 10.77
CA THR A 43 -24.37 0.29 11.53
C THR A 43 -25.06 1.44 10.82
N THR A 44 -25.45 2.43 11.62
CA THR A 44 -26.03 3.70 11.20
C THR A 44 -25.05 4.82 11.53
N SER A 45 -24.82 5.71 10.58
CA SER A 45 -24.18 7.01 10.82
C SER A 45 -25.23 8.11 10.87
N ALA A 46 -25.23 8.91 11.94
CA ALA A 46 -26.17 9.99 12.16
C ALA A 46 -25.49 11.22 12.77
N TRP A 47 -26.24 12.31 12.95
CA TRP A 47 -25.77 13.56 13.54
C TRP A 47 -26.79 14.09 14.52
N LEU A 48 -26.32 14.58 15.66
CA LEU A 48 -27.12 15.33 16.62
C LEU A 48 -27.12 16.80 16.23
N THR A 49 -28.31 17.37 16.08
CA THR A 49 -28.48 18.80 15.83
C THR A 49 -28.51 19.60 17.14
N LYS A 50 -28.29 20.92 17.06
CA LYS A 50 -28.35 21.82 18.22
C LYS A 50 -29.70 21.80 18.94
N ASP A 51 -30.79 21.48 18.24
CA ASP A 51 -32.14 21.29 18.81
C ASP A 51 -32.38 19.86 19.36
N GLY A 52 -31.33 19.06 19.52
CA GLY A 52 -31.40 17.72 20.12
C GLY A 52 -31.99 16.64 19.21
N LYS A 53 -32.13 16.88 17.90
CA LYS A 53 -32.71 15.92 16.96
C LYS A 53 -31.64 15.11 16.26
N VAL A 54 -31.87 13.81 16.11
CA VAL A 54 -31.00 12.91 15.35
C VAL A 54 -31.38 12.94 13.86
N LYS A 55 -30.41 13.17 12.98
CA LYS A 55 -30.61 13.19 11.52
C LYS A 55 -29.59 12.34 10.78
N GLY A 56 -30.05 11.70 9.71
CA GLY A 56 -29.19 10.96 8.79
C GLY A 56 -28.57 11.89 7.75
N TYR A 57 -27.60 11.38 7.00
CA TYR A 57 -26.96 12.14 5.93
C TYR A 57 -27.99 12.53 4.86
N LYS A 58 -27.95 13.80 4.43
CA LYS A 58 -28.78 14.31 3.33
C LYS A 58 -27.92 15.09 2.34
N LYS A 59 -28.05 14.77 1.05
CA LYS A 59 -27.38 15.48 -0.04
C LYS A 59 -27.73 16.98 -0.05
N GLY A 60 -26.83 17.80 -0.58
CA GLY A 60 -27.05 19.24 -0.79
C GLY A 60 -26.75 20.13 0.42
N LYS A 61 -26.25 19.55 1.51
CA LYS A 61 -25.68 20.30 2.65
C LYS A 61 -24.17 20.45 2.50
N SER A 62 -23.61 21.56 2.95
CA SER A 62 -22.17 21.82 2.86
C SER A 62 -21.37 20.94 3.83
N THR A 63 -20.05 20.85 3.62
CA THR A 63 -19.16 20.12 4.52
C THR A 63 -19.09 20.80 5.88
N GLU A 64 -19.11 22.14 5.91
CA GLU A 64 -19.12 22.98 7.12
C GLU A 64 -20.37 22.71 7.95
N TYR A 65 -21.53 22.54 7.30
CA TYR A 65 -22.77 22.16 7.99
C TYR A 65 -22.58 20.84 8.75
N TRP A 66 -22.09 19.78 8.08
CA TRP A 66 -21.88 18.49 8.74
C TRP A 66 -20.76 18.51 9.79
N ASN A 67 -19.77 19.39 9.65
CA ASN A 67 -18.73 19.61 10.66
C ASN A 67 -19.26 20.32 11.91
N SER A 68 -20.34 21.11 11.78
CA SER A 68 -20.95 21.84 12.89
C SER A 68 -21.85 20.97 13.78
N LEU A 69 -22.15 19.74 13.37
CA LEU A 69 -23.00 18.81 14.08
C LEU A 69 -22.18 17.74 14.80
N GLU A 70 -22.68 17.26 15.93
CA GLU A 70 -22.05 16.18 16.67
C GLU A 70 -22.32 14.83 15.96
N PRO A 71 -21.28 14.09 15.57
CA PRO A 71 -21.45 12.82 14.86
C PRO A 71 -21.87 11.71 15.82
N LEU A 72 -22.78 10.86 15.36
CA LEU A 72 -23.30 9.70 16.08
C LEU A 72 -23.11 8.42 15.24
N ALA A 73 -23.00 7.29 15.91
CA ALA A 73 -22.96 5.97 15.30
C ALA A 73 -23.69 4.94 16.17
N LEU A 74 -24.35 3.96 15.53
CA LEU A 74 -25.13 2.93 16.21
C LEU A 74 -25.05 1.60 15.46
N CYS A 75 -24.77 0.51 16.16
CA CYS A 75 -24.98 -0.85 15.66
C CYS A 75 -26.47 -1.20 15.79
N TYR A 76 -27.09 -1.66 14.70
CA TYR A 76 -28.52 -2.02 14.72
C TYR A 76 -28.80 -3.49 14.37
N LEU A 77 -27.78 -4.21 13.91
CA LEU A 77 -27.83 -5.64 13.63
C LEU A 77 -26.42 -6.20 13.84
N TRP A 78 -26.33 -7.36 14.47
CA TRP A 78 -25.11 -8.15 14.47
C TRP A 78 -25.42 -9.56 13.99
N GLN A 79 -24.43 -10.18 13.39
CA GLN A 79 -24.49 -11.52 12.81
C GLN A 79 -23.29 -12.30 13.31
N PHE A 80 -23.54 -13.46 13.92
CA PHE A 80 -22.50 -14.35 14.40
C PHE A 80 -22.67 -15.72 13.76
N SER A 81 -21.62 -16.24 13.14
CA SER A 81 -21.65 -17.61 12.61
C SER A 81 -20.88 -18.57 13.49
N PHE A 82 -21.45 -19.77 13.64
CA PHE A 82 -20.72 -20.96 14.07
C PHE A 82 -20.73 -21.93 12.90
N ASN A 83 -19.56 -22.13 12.29
CA ASN A 83 -19.41 -22.77 11.00
C ASN A 83 -20.33 -22.11 9.94
N ASP A 84 -21.19 -22.88 9.29
CA ASP A 84 -22.10 -22.41 8.23
C ASP A 84 -23.42 -21.83 8.76
N LYS A 85 -23.68 -21.91 10.08
CA LYS A 85 -24.93 -21.46 10.69
C LYS A 85 -24.82 -20.05 11.24
N VAL A 86 -25.64 -19.14 10.75
CA VAL A 86 -25.66 -17.72 11.14
C VAL A 86 -26.79 -17.42 12.13
N TYR A 87 -26.43 -16.73 13.21
CA TYR A 87 -27.32 -16.23 14.25
C TYR A 87 -27.34 -14.71 14.23
N TYR A 88 -28.48 -14.14 14.66
CA TYR A 88 -28.72 -12.71 14.63
C TYR A 88 -29.14 -12.18 16.00
N GLY A 89 -28.81 -10.91 16.23
CA GLY A 89 -29.46 -10.09 17.23
C GLY A 89 -29.49 -8.63 16.84
N ARG A 90 -30.25 -7.85 17.61
CA ARG A 90 -30.57 -6.46 17.27
C ARG A 90 -29.78 -5.47 18.10
N ASN A 91 -29.50 -5.82 19.36
CA ASN A 91 -28.73 -4.97 20.27
C ASN A 91 -27.35 -5.56 20.54
N ILE A 92 -26.29 -4.74 20.45
CA ILE A 92 -24.91 -5.24 20.52
C ILE A 92 -24.60 -5.93 21.87
N GLU A 93 -25.22 -5.50 22.96
CA GLU A 93 -25.08 -6.09 24.30
C GLU A 93 -25.49 -7.56 24.34
N GLU A 94 -26.33 -8.02 23.40
CA GLU A 94 -26.69 -9.43 23.28
C GLU A 94 -25.48 -10.31 22.90
N LEU A 95 -24.45 -9.76 22.25
CA LEU A 95 -23.21 -10.48 21.94
C LEU A 95 -22.48 -10.95 23.18
N VAL A 96 -22.64 -10.27 24.33
CA VAL A 96 -22.05 -10.72 25.61
C VAL A 96 -22.57 -12.12 25.96
N LYS A 97 -23.83 -12.42 25.67
CA LYS A 97 -24.42 -13.76 25.88
C LYS A 97 -23.81 -14.79 24.92
N VAL A 98 -23.64 -14.44 23.65
CA VAL A 98 -22.99 -15.29 22.65
C VAL A 98 -21.59 -15.68 23.11
N PHE A 99 -20.79 -14.71 23.54
CA PHE A 99 -19.43 -14.97 24.02
C PHE A 99 -19.39 -15.76 25.34
N SER A 100 -20.35 -15.51 26.24
CA SER A 100 -20.45 -16.23 27.53
C SER A 100 -20.82 -17.70 27.37
N ASP A 101 -21.49 -18.06 26.27
CA ASP A 101 -21.89 -19.43 25.99
C ASP A 101 -20.76 -20.29 25.43
N LEU A 102 -19.63 -19.67 25.04
CA LEU A 102 -18.42 -20.38 24.64
C LEU A 102 -17.66 -20.92 25.86
N PRO A 103 -17.21 -22.19 25.86
CA PRO A 103 -16.45 -22.78 26.96
C PRO A 103 -15.19 -22.00 27.37
N LYS A 104 -15.11 -21.58 28.64
CA LYS A 104 -14.01 -20.73 29.15
C LYS A 104 -12.64 -21.41 29.18
N ASP A 105 -12.60 -22.73 29.24
CA ASP A 105 -11.38 -23.54 29.25
C ASP A 105 -10.86 -23.89 27.84
N VAL A 106 -11.57 -23.45 26.80
CA VAL A 106 -11.23 -23.64 25.38
C VAL A 106 -10.91 -22.29 24.75
N LYS A 107 -9.86 -22.24 23.94
CA LYS A 107 -9.53 -21.05 23.15
C LYS A 107 -10.30 -21.03 21.83
N PHE A 108 -10.78 -19.85 21.44
CA PHE A 108 -11.53 -19.61 20.21
C PHE A 108 -10.90 -18.51 19.37
N ILE A 109 -11.11 -18.57 18.06
CA ILE A 109 -10.83 -17.48 17.13
C ILE A 109 -12.15 -17.04 16.50
N ILE A 110 -12.44 -15.73 16.56
CA ILE A 110 -13.55 -15.11 15.82
C ILE A 110 -12.96 -14.29 14.68
N TRP A 111 -13.34 -14.61 13.45
CA TRP A 111 -12.91 -13.89 12.26
C TRP A 111 -13.87 -12.76 11.92
N VAL A 112 -13.33 -11.57 11.75
CA VAL A 112 -14.07 -10.35 11.40
C VAL A 112 -13.47 -9.78 10.13
N HIS A 113 -14.30 -9.50 9.13
CA HIS A 113 -13.81 -8.88 7.91
C HIS A 113 -13.72 -7.37 8.09
N ASN A 114 -12.49 -6.85 8.11
CA ASN A 114 -12.17 -5.46 8.47
C ASN A 114 -12.37 -5.11 9.95
N LEU A 115 -11.88 -5.98 10.85
CA LEU A 115 -11.92 -5.83 12.32
C LEU A 115 -11.75 -4.40 12.86
N GLY A 116 -10.96 -3.53 12.22
CA GLY A 116 -10.82 -2.14 12.68
C GLY A 116 -12.13 -1.36 12.73
N PHE A 117 -13.13 -1.74 11.93
CA PHE A 117 -14.46 -1.15 11.97
C PHE A 117 -15.25 -1.66 13.19
N GLU A 118 -15.45 -2.97 13.31
CA GLU A 118 -16.21 -3.61 14.38
C GLU A 118 -15.57 -3.41 15.75
N PHE A 119 -14.24 -3.37 15.81
CA PHE A 119 -13.47 -3.20 17.04
C PHE A 119 -13.90 -1.97 17.84
N VAL A 120 -14.24 -0.88 17.14
CA VAL A 120 -14.68 0.37 17.79
C VAL A 120 -16.08 0.21 18.38
N PHE A 121 -16.99 -0.46 17.68
CA PHE A 121 -18.34 -0.73 18.21
C PHE A 121 -18.31 -1.74 19.36
N LEU A 122 -17.47 -2.77 19.25
CA LEU A 122 -17.26 -3.77 20.30
C LEU A 122 -16.67 -3.18 21.58
N ALA A 123 -15.98 -2.04 21.51
CA ALA A 123 -15.49 -1.34 22.70
C ALA A 123 -16.63 -0.83 23.62
N ASN A 124 -17.88 -0.77 23.14
CA ASN A 124 -19.04 -0.48 24.00
C ASN A 124 -19.38 -1.63 24.96
N ILE A 125 -18.94 -2.86 24.66
CA ILE A 125 -19.29 -4.07 25.43
C ILE A 125 -18.07 -4.89 25.88
N LEU A 126 -16.87 -4.57 25.39
CA LEU A 126 -15.62 -5.26 25.69
C LEU A 126 -14.52 -4.27 26.08
N THR A 127 -13.74 -4.63 27.10
CA THR A 127 -12.52 -3.92 27.47
C THR A 127 -11.32 -4.61 26.82
N TRP A 128 -10.70 -3.98 25.82
CA TRP A 128 -9.55 -4.56 25.13
C TRP A 128 -8.29 -4.57 26.01
N THR A 129 -7.59 -5.71 26.10
CA THR A 129 -6.36 -5.86 26.92
C THR A 129 -5.14 -6.20 26.09
N VAL A 130 -5.31 -6.98 25.02
CA VAL A 130 -4.22 -7.35 24.11
C VAL A 130 -4.64 -6.97 22.71
N VAL A 131 -4.05 -5.91 22.15
CA VAL A 131 -4.33 -5.45 20.80
C VAL A 131 -3.04 -5.48 20.00
N PHE A 132 -3.04 -6.21 18.88
CA PHE A 132 -1.94 -6.20 17.93
C PHE A 132 -2.37 -5.42 16.70
N ALA A 133 -1.76 -4.26 16.49
CA ALA A 133 -1.98 -3.39 15.33
C ALA A 133 -0.63 -2.95 14.75
N ARG A 134 -0.59 -2.64 13.45
CA ARG A 134 0.58 -2.03 12.82
C ARG A 134 0.49 -0.50 12.76
N ASN A 135 -0.74 0.01 12.67
CA ASN A 135 -1.08 1.43 12.65
C ASN A 135 -2.31 1.64 13.55
N SER A 136 -2.50 2.86 14.06
CA SER A 136 -3.70 3.23 14.81
C SER A 136 -4.97 2.90 14.04
N HIS A 137 -6.01 2.48 14.75
CA HIS A 137 -7.32 2.07 14.23
C HIS A 137 -7.31 0.87 13.26
N LYS A 138 -6.19 0.16 13.12
CA LYS A 138 -6.06 -1.03 12.26
C LYS A 138 -5.64 -2.27 13.06
N PRO A 139 -6.43 -2.71 14.04
CA PRO A 139 -6.19 -3.95 14.77
C PRO A 139 -6.22 -5.14 13.80
N ILE A 140 -5.21 -6.00 13.94
CA ILE A 140 -5.09 -7.26 13.21
C ILE A 140 -5.60 -8.41 14.09
N ARG A 141 -5.36 -8.30 15.40
CA ARG A 141 -5.75 -9.29 16.40
C ARG A 141 -6.06 -8.60 17.73
N ALA A 142 -7.13 -9.00 18.42
CA ALA A 142 -7.50 -8.44 19.72
C ALA A 142 -8.06 -9.49 20.69
N CYS A 143 -7.82 -9.32 21.99
CA CYS A 143 -8.44 -10.07 23.07
C CYS A 143 -8.95 -9.09 24.14
N SER A 144 -10.12 -9.39 24.72
CA SER A 144 -10.73 -8.59 25.77
C SER A 144 -10.40 -9.11 27.17
N LYS A 145 -10.66 -8.30 28.19
CA LYS A 145 -10.52 -8.66 29.60
C LYS A 145 -11.57 -9.68 30.02
N GLU A 146 -12.79 -9.49 29.54
CA GLU A 146 -13.98 -10.27 29.90
C GLU A 146 -13.92 -11.69 29.32
N PHE A 147 -13.34 -11.84 28.13
CA PHE A 147 -13.24 -13.11 27.41
C PHE A 147 -11.80 -13.37 26.92
N PRO A 148 -10.85 -13.63 27.83
CA PRO A 148 -9.43 -13.79 27.49
C PRO A 148 -9.13 -15.07 26.68
N ASN A 149 -10.10 -16.00 26.59
CA ASN A 149 -10.02 -17.19 25.78
C ASN A 149 -10.46 -16.97 24.32
N ILE A 150 -11.01 -15.80 23.98
CA ILE A 150 -11.47 -15.44 22.64
C ILE A 150 -10.46 -14.49 21.97
N GLU A 151 -10.06 -14.83 20.76
CA GLU A 151 -9.17 -14.02 19.93
C GLU A 151 -9.89 -13.55 18.66
N PHE A 152 -10.10 -12.23 18.54
CA PHE A 152 -10.65 -11.64 17.32
C PHE A 152 -9.52 -11.47 16.30
N ARG A 153 -9.75 -11.88 15.04
CA ARG A 153 -8.78 -11.75 13.93
C ARG A 153 -9.39 -11.07 12.72
N CYS A 154 -8.60 -10.21 12.08
CA CYS A 154 -9.02 -9.49 10.88
C CYS A 154 -8.78 -10.31 9.60
N SER A 155 -9.84 -10.79 8.95
CA SER A 155 -9.72 -11.51 7.68
C SER A 155 -9.34 -10.60 6.50
N TYR A 156 -9.71 -9.31 6.54
CA TYR A 156 -9.28 -8.33 5.52
C TYR A 156 -7.75 -8.15 5.48
N MET A 157 -7.09 -8.17 6.64
CA MET A 157 -5.62 -8.07 6.71
C MET A 157 -4.94 -9.34 6.20
N LEU A 158 -5.62 -10.49 6.30
CA LEU A 158 -5.18 -11.79 5.76
C LEU A 158 -5.29 -11.85 4.24
N THR A 159 -6.39 -11.38 3.65
CA THR A 159 -6.67 -11.56 2.21
C THR A 159 -6.30 -10.35 1.35
N ARG A 160 -6.46 -9.13 1.89
CA ARG A 160 -6.43 -7.85 1.16
C ARG A 160 -7.51 -7.71 0.08
N LEU A 161 -8.57 -8.50 0.18
CA LEU A 161 -9.71 -8.47 -0.74
C LEU A 161 -10.92 -7.85 -0.06
N SER A 162 -11.74 -7.13 -0.83
CA SER A 162 -13.09 -6.79 -0.40
C SER A 162 -13.93 -8.07 -0.22
N LEU A 163 -15.02 -8.03 0.54
CA LEU A 163 -15.93 -9.19 0.64
C LEU A 163 -16.51 -9.59 -0.72
N GLU A 164 -16.78 -8.62 -1.61
CA GLU A 164 -17.28 -8.89 -2.96
C GLU A 164 -16.26 -9.68 -3.79
N SER A 165 -15.03 -9.17 -3.86
CA SER A 165 -13.90 -9.82 -4.54
C SER A 165 -13.62 -11.21 -3.97
N TRP A 166 -13.61 -11.33 -2.65
CA TRP A 166 -13.35 -12.62 -1.98
C TRP A 166 -14.49 -13.61 -2.21
N GLY A 167 -15.74 -13.14 -2.21
CA GLY A 167 -16.90 -13.92 -2.60
C GLY A 167 -16.78 -14.46 -4.02
N ASN A 168 -16.44 -13.61 -4.99
CA ASN A 168 -16.23 -14.03 -6.38
C ASN A 168 -15.13 -15.09 -6.53
N GLU A 169 -13.99 -14.95 -5.83
CA GLU A 169 -12.94 -15.99 -5.79
C GLU A 169 -13.46 -17.34 -5.29
N LEU A 170 -14.38 -17.32 -4.34
CA LEU A 170 -14.98 -18.51 -3.75
C LEU A 170 -16.17 -19.05 -4.55
N GLY A 171 -16.59 -18.36 -5.62
CA GLY A 171 -17.82 -18.67 -6.35
C GLY A 171 -19.11 -18.30 -5.61
N ILE A 172 -19.03 -17.43 -4.59
CA ILE A 172 -20.13 -17.00 -3.73
C ILE A 172 -20.37 -15.50 -3.93
N LYS A 173 -21.35 -15.13 -4.77
CA LYS A 173 -21.66 -13.72 -5.03
C LYS A 173 -22.12 -12.99 -3.77
N LYS A 174 -21.50 -11.84 -3.48
CA LYS A 174 -21.99 -10.91 -2.46
C LYS A 174 -23.30 -10.27 -2.95
N LEU A 175 -24.24 -10.07 -2.04
CA LEU A 175 -25.48 -9.35 -2.35
C LEU A 175 -25.17 -7.84 -2.33
N VAL A 176 -25.59 -7.08 -3.34
CA VAL A 176 -25.29 -5.64 -3.49
C VAL A 176 -26.60 -4.84 -3.61
N GLY A 177 -26.62 -3.61 -3.09
CA GLY A 177 -27.76 -2.69 -3.23
C GLY A 177 -28.92 -2.88 -2.23
N ASN A 178 -28.80 -3.85 -1.31
CA ASN A 178 -29.88 -4.19 -0.38
C ASN A 178 -30.00 -3.23 0.83
N LEU A 179 -28.93 -2.48 1.17
CA LEU A 179 -28.91 -1.54 2.30
C LEU A 179 -28.71 -0.09 1.84
N ASN A 180 -29.72 0.75 2.08
CA ASN A 180 -29.57 2.21 1.97
C ASN A 180 -28.93 2.79 3.24
N TYR A 181 -27.63 3.08 3.20
CA TYR A 181 -26.86 3.64 4.33
C TYR A 181 -27.20 5.10 4.68
N TYR A 182 -28.04 5.80 3.90
CA TYR A 182 -28.57 7.13 4.28
C TYR A 182 -29.77 7.06 5.22
N LYS A 183 -30.38 5.88 5.37
CA LYS A 183 -31.49 5.67 6.30
C LYS A 183 -30.95 5.39 7.69
N ILE A 184 -31.45 6.15 8.67
CA ILE A 184 -31.25 5.83 10.08
C ILE A 184 -31.99 4.52 10.37
N ARG A 185 -31.26 3.53 10.87
CA ARG A 185 -31.82 2.30 11.45
C ARG A 185 -31.36 2.16 12.89
N THR A 186 -32.26 1.66 13.72
CA THR A 186 -32.01 1.30 15.11
C THR A 186 -32.35 -0.18 15.32
N PRO A 187 -32.00 -0.77 16.47
CA PRO A 187 -32.45 -2.11 16.84
C PRO A 187 -33.97 -2.33 16.73
N LEU A 188 -34.78 -1.28 16.92
CA LEU A 188 -36.25 -1.32 16.80
C LEU A 188 -36.74 -1.25 15.34
N THR A 189 -35.89 -0.79 14.42
CA THR A 189 -36.26 -0.70 13.01
C THR A 189 -36.52 -2.09 12.43
N ARG A 190 -37.70 -2.31 11.83
CA ARG A 190 -38.04 -3.54 11.12
C ARG A 190 -37.16 -3.70 9.89
N LEU A 191 -36.49 -4.84 9.76
CA LEU A 191 -35.73 -5.20 8.57
C LEU A 191 -36.53 -6.14 7.66
N TYR A 192 -36.27 -6.04 6.36
CA TYR A 192 -36.80 -6.94 5.34
C TYR A 192 -35.89 -8.16 5.17
N GLN A 193 -36.44 -9.27 4.65
CA GLN A 193 -35.68 -10.51 4.43
C GLN A 193 -34.39 -10.28 3.62
N LYS A 194 -34.45 -9.46 2.56
CA LYS A 194 -33.29 -9.09 1.74
C LYS A 194 -32.13 -8.41 2.51
N GLU A 195 -32.45 -7.70 3.60
CA GLU A 195 -31.44 -7.05 4.46
C GLU A 195 -30.77 -8.09 5.36
N TYR A 196 -31.53 -9.08 5.83
CA TYR A 196 -30.98 -10.24 6.55
C TYR A 196 -30.18 -11.16 5.63
N ASP A 197 -30.64 -11.41 4.41
CA ASP A 197 -29.91 -12.25 3.45
C ASP A 197 -28.57 -11.62 3.08
N TYR A 198 -28.53 -10.28 2.94
CA TYR A 198 -27.30 -9.51 2.74
C TYR A 198 -26.30 -9.74 3.88
N ALA A 199 -26.79 -9.53 5.10
CA ALA A 199 -26.08 -9.73 6.35
C ALA A 199 -25.57 -11.18 6.52
N GLU A 200 -26.39 -12.17 6.19
CA GLU A 200 -26.02 -13.60 6.24
C GLU A 200 -24.86 -13.90 5.31
N ARG A 201 -24.96 -13.38 4.09
CA ARG A 201 -24.02 -13.66 3.00
C ARG A 201 -22.61 -13.27 3.37
N ASP A 202 -22.43 -12.17 4.10
CA ASP A 202 -21.12 -11.68 4.51
C ASP A 202 -20.42 -12.66 5.46
N CYS A 203 -21.14 -13.19 6.47
CA CYS A 203 -20.61 -14.25 7.33
C CYS A 203 -20.28 -15.52 6.54
N VAL A 204 -21.15 -15.93 5.61
CA VAL A 204 -20.95 -17.14 4.79
C VAL A 204 -19.70 -17.03 3.90
N ILE A 205 -19.44 -15.85 3.31
CA ILE A 205 -18.23 -15.60 2.52
C ILE A 205 -16.98 -15.76 3.41
N VAL A 206 -16.97 -15.14 4.59
CA VAL A 206 -15.83 -15.22 5.52
C VAL A 206 -15.61 -16.67 5.98
N TYR A 207 -16.68 -17.40 6.33
CA TYR A 207 -16.60 -18.80 6.74
C TYR A 207 -15.93 -19.66 5.66
N ASN A 208 -16.43 -19.62 4.43
CA ASN A 208 -15.89 -20.43 3.32
C ASN A 208 -14.45 -20.02 2.98
N GLY A 209 -14.14 -18.74 3.04
CA GLY A 209 -12.80 -18.23 2.87
C GLY A 209 -11.83 -18.79 3.90
N ILE A 210 -12.16 -18.69 5.19
CA ILE A 210 -11.33 -19.24 6.27
C ILE A 210 -11.23 -20.77 6.19
N LYS A 211 -12.26 -21.47 5.73
CA LYS A 211 -12.23 -22.92 5.50
C LYS A 211 -11.14 -23.31 4.50
N LYS A 212 -11.04 -22.62 3.36
CA LYS A 212 -9.96 -22.80 2.37
C LYS A 212 -8.56 -22.59 3.00
N TYR A 213 -8.42 -21.59 3.88
CA TYR A 213 -7.18 -21.39 4.64
C TYR A 213 -6.94 -22.51 5.67
N LYS A 214 -7.96 -22.99 6.39
CA LYS A 214 -7.86 -24.13 7.31
C LYS A 214 -7.37 -25.37 6.56
N ASP A 215 -7.87 -25.64 5.35
CA ASP A 215 -7.46 -26.79 4.53
C ASP A 215 -5.99 -26.70 4.09
N ARG A 216 -5.53 -25.48 3.76
CA ARG A 216 -4.12 -25.19 3.42
C ARG A 216 -3.18 -25.35 4.61
N TYR A 217 -3.54 -24.76 5.76
CA TYR A 217 -2.69 -24.71 6.96
C TYR A 217 -2.95 -25.85 7.96
N LYS A 218 -3.91 -26.72 7.67
CA LYS A 218 -4.39 -27.86 8.48
C LYS A 218 -5.01 -27.50 9.84
N SER A 219 -5.01 -26.23 10.23
CA SER A 219 -5.58 -25.74 11.49
C SER A 219 -5.81 -24.24 11.38
N ILE A 220 -6.89 -23.74 11.98
CA ILE A 220 -7.20 -22.29 11.98
C ILE A 220 -6.15 -21.49 12.78
N TRP A 221 -5.49 -22.14 13.73
CA TRP A 221 -4.46 -21.53 14.57
C TRP A 221 -3.13 -21.31 13.84
N LYS A 222 -2.90 -22.05 12.75
CA LYS A 222 -1.71 -21.96 11.90
C LYS A 222 -1.87 -20.94 10.76
N ILE A 223 -3.07 -20.40 10.56
CA ILE A 223 -3.33 -19.36 9.54
C ILE A 223 -2.56 -18.08 9.93
N PRO A 224 -1.73 -17.52 9.02
CA PRO A 224 -1.04 -16.25 9.26
C PRO A 224 -2.02 -15.09 9.52
N LEU A 225 -1.59 -14.07 10.28
CA LEU A 225 -2.43 -12.92 10.57
C LEU A 225 -2.58 -11.92 9.41
N THR A 226 -1.70 -11.99 8.40
CA THR A 226 -1.69 -11.04 7.29
C THR A 226 -1.22 -11.71 6.00
N GLN A 227 -1.65 -11.19 4.84
CA GLN A 227 -1.20 -11.65 3.51
C GLN A 227 0.34 -11.64 3.39
N THR A 228 0.97 -10.53 3.78
CA THR A 228 2.44 -10.41 3.84
C THR A 228 3.08 -11.40 4.83
N GLY A 229 2.33 -11.82 5.85
CA GLY A 229 2.75 -12.85 6.80
C GLY A 229 2.85 -14.23 6.17
N THR A 230 1.96 -14.56 5.23
CA THR A 230 2.02 -15.80 4.43
C THR A 230 3.32 -15.86 3.62
N ILE A 231 3.57 -14.86 2.79
CA ILE A 231 4.79 -14.80 1.96
C ILE A 231 6.04 -14.76 2.83
N ARG A 232 6.00 -14.03 3.95
CA ARG A 232 7.09 -14.00 4.93
C ARG A 232 7.40 -15.36 5.50
N GLN A 233 6.39 -16.16 5.83
CA GLN A 233 6.60 -17.50 6.36
C GLN A 233 7.21 -18.41 5.29
N GLU A 234 6.69 -18.38 4.06
CA GLU A 234 7.22 -19.17 2.94
C GLU A 234 8.68 -18.84 2.63
N VAL A 235 9.02 -17.56 2.51
CA VAL A 235 10.41 -17.13 2.26
C VAL A 235 11.34 -17.49 3.43
N LYS A 236 10.87 -17.36 4.68
CA LYS A 236 11.65 -17.83 5.84
C LYS A 236 11.87 -19.33 5.80
N ASP A 237 10.85 -20.12 5.46
CA ASP A 237 10.96 -21.58 5.42
C ASP A 237 11.87 -22.04 4.28
N ILE A 238 11.99 -21.28 3.19
CA ILE A 238 12.90 -21.53 2.08
C ILE A 238 14.35 -21.18 2.45
N LEU A 239 14.57 -20.03 3.08
CA LEU A 239 15.91 -19.47 3.31
C LEU A 239 16.52 -19.85 4.66
N MET A 240 15.76 -19.75 5.75
CA MET A 240 16.27 -19.87 7.14
C MET A 240 16.43 -21.32 7.62
N LYS A 241 16.19 -22.31 6.76
CA LYS A 241 16.58 -23.71 7.00
C LYS A 241 18.07 -23.94 6.76
N ASP A 242 18.70 -23.10 5.94
CA ASP A 242 20.14 -23.14 5.69
C ASP A 242 20.89 -22.35 6.77
N THR A 243 21.73 -23.04 7.54
CA THR A 243 22.53 -22.44 8.62
C THR A 243 23.59 -21.48 8.09
N LYS A 244 24.15 -21.73 6.91
CA LYS A 244 25.12 -20.83 6.26
C LYS A 244 24.43 -19.52 5.87
N TYR A 245 23.24 -19.60 5.28
CA TYR A 245 22.44 -18.41 4.96
C TYR A 245 22.10 -17.61 6.22
N ASN A 246 21.68 -18.28 7.29
CA ASN A 246 21.34 -17.62 8.55
C ASN A 246 22.54 -16.85 9.12
N TYR A 247 23.74 -17.45 9.15
CA TYR A 247 24.95 -16.73 9.57
C TYR A 247 25.26 -15.54 8.66
N PHE A 248 25.15 -15.74 7.35
CA PHE A 248 25.38 -14.70 6.35
C PHE A 248 24.45 -13.50 6.53
N ILE A 249 23.13 -13.70 6.57
CA ILE A 249 22.16 -12.59 6.61
C ILE A 249 22.30 -11.77 7.89
N LYS A 250 22.66 -12.40 9.01
CA LYS A 250 22.86 -11.73 10.29
C LYS A 250 24.05 -10.77 10.29
N ARG A 251 25.07 -11.02 9.46
CA ARG A 251 26.19 -10.07 9.26
C ARG A 251 25.75 -8.77 8.59
N LEU A 252 24.63 -8.80 7.84
CA LEU A 252 24.09 -7.64 7.14
C LEU A 252 23.11 -6.82 7.98
N ILE A 253 22.97 -7.11 9.27
CA ILE A 253 22.24 -6.23 10.20
C ILE A 253 23.07 -4.94 10.36
N PRO A 254 22.47 -3.73 10.23
CA PRO A 254 23.19 -2.46 10.45
C PRO A 254 23.96 -2.48 11.76
N LYS A 255 25.22 -2.05 11.79
CA LYS A 255 26.09 -2.17 12.98
C LYS A 255 25.72 -1.17 14.08
N SER A 256 25.17 -0.02 13.71
CA SER A 256 24.73 1.03 14.64
C SER A 256 23.36 1.59 14.26
N VAL A 257 22.79 2.40 15.16
CA VAL A 257 21.58 3.18 14.87
C VAL A 257 21.84 4.20 13.78
N ASP A 258 23.03 4.81 13.75
CA ASP A 258 23.38 5.83 12.78
C ASP A 258 23.49 5.24 11.36
N GLU A 259 24.03 4.02 11.22
CA GLU A 259 23.99 3.26 9.95
C GLU A 259 22.56 2.93 9.53
N TYR A 260 21.67 2.60 10.48
CA TYR A 260 20.27 2.34 10.17
C TYR A 260 19.54 3.61 9.72
N ILE A 261 19.76 4.75 10.38
CA ILE A 261 19.21 6.06 9.99
C ILE A 261 19.72 6.45 8.60
N LEU A 262 21.01 6.27 8.32
CA LEU A 262 21.60 6.46 6.98
C LEU A 262 20.82 5.67 5.92
N LEU A 263 20.62 4.37 6.14
CA LEU A 263 19.88 3.51 5.21
C LEU A 263 18.41 3.93 5.07
N GLN A 264 17.75 4.37 6.14
CA GLN A 264 16.38 4.90 6.07
C GLN A 264 16.31 6.21 5.29
N ASN A 265 17.29 7.09 5.44
CA ASN A 265 17.37 8.35 4.70
C ASN A 265 17.60 8.09 3.19
N LEU A 266 18.44 7.11 2.87
CA LEU A 266 18.76 6.69 1.51
C LEU A 266 17.58 6.02 0.78
N PHE A 267 16.65 5.40 1.52
CA PHE A 267 15.51 4.73 0.91
C PHE A 267 14.58 5.72 0.19
N SER A 268 14.43 5.55 -1.12
CA SER A 268 13.46 6.24 -1.96
C SER A 268 12.58 5.23 -2.70
N GLY A 269 11.32 5.60 -2.95
CA GLY A 269 10.36 4.76 -3.68
C GLY A 269 10.59 4.75 -5.20
N GLY A 270 9.56 4.37 -5.96
CA GLY A 270 9.55 4.53 -7.41
C GLY A 270 9.61 6.00 -7.86
N TYR A 271 9.99 6.23 -9.10
CA TYR A 271 9.97 7.56 -9.70
C TYR A 271 8.61 7.84 -10.33
N THR A 272 7.87 8.80 -9.78
CA THR A 272 6.63 9.31 -10.35
C THR A 272 6.78 10.81 -10.52
N HIS A 273 6.52 11.34 -11.72
CA HIS A 273 6.61 12.76 -12.00
C HIS A 273 5.87 13.14 -13.29
N ALA A 274 5.36 14.37 -13.34
CA ALA A 274 4.85 14.95 -14.57
C ALA A 274 5.94 15.78 -15.22
N ASN A 275 6.08 15.70 -16.54
CA ASN A 275 7.04 16.55 -17.21
C ASN A 275 6.57 18.01 -17.13
N ARG A 276 7.43 18.89 -16.60
CA ARG A 276 7.10 20.30 -16.32
C ARG A 276 6.68 21.08 -17.57
N VAL A 277 7.17 20.72 -18.77
CA VAL A 277 6.83 21.46 -20.00
C VAL A 277 5.45 21.11 -20.57
N HIS A 278 4.89 19.95 -20.19
CA HIS A 278 3.60 19.45 -20.67
C HIS A 278 2.50 19.50 -19.60
N SER A 279 2.86 19.81 -18.36
CA SER A 279 1.92 19.86 -17.24
C SER A 279 0.92 21.00 -17.43
N GLY A 280 -0.36 20.71 -17.17
CA GLY A 280 -1.47 21.65 -17.40
C GLY A 280 -1.99 21.70 -18.84
N LYS A 281 -1.30 21.06 -19.80
CA LYS A 281 -1.66 21.10 -21.23
C LYS A 281 -2.50 19.89 -21.60
N VAL A 282 -3.53 20.13 -22.42
CA VAL A 282 -4.28 19.05 -23.07
C VAL A 282 -3.51 18.64 -24.32
N ILE A 283 -2.88 17.48 -24.25
CA ILE A 283 -2.15 16.88 -25.37
C ILE A 283 -3.17 16.14 -26.23
N ASN A 284 -3.48 16.70 -27.40
CA ASN A 284 -4.42 16.19 -28.38
C ASN A 284 -3.97 16.58 -29.82
N LYS A 285 -4.76 16.24 -30.84
CA LYS A 285 -4.47 16.59 -32.25
C LYS A 285 -4.24 18.09 -32.47
N ASP A 286 -5.04 18.93 -31.80
CA ASP A 286 -4.92 20.40 -31.89
C ASP A 286 -3.58 20.87 -31.32
N TYR A 287 -3.14 20.29 -30.20
CA TYR A 287 -1.88 20.65 -29.54
C TYR A 287 -0.65 20.38 -30.41
N ILE A 288 -0.65 19.24 -31.10
CA ILE A 288 0.49 18.84 -31.94
C ILE A 288 0.37 19.31 -33.40
N ASN A 289 -0.74 19.95 -33.75
CA ASN A 289 -1.07 20.37 -35.12
C ASN A 289 -0.86 19.24 -36.15
N SER A 290 -1.36 18.05 -35.83
CA SER A 290 -1.22 16.85 -36.67
C SER A 290 -2.40 15.89 -36.46
N ASP A 291 -2.92 15.34 -37.56
CA ASP A 291 -4.00 14.36 -37.54
C ASP A 291 -3.57 12.99 -36.99
N ASP A 292 -2.26 12.73 -37.00
CA ASP A 292 -1.61 11.49 -36.55
C ASP A 292 -1.01 11.66 -35.15
N ILE A 293 -1.84 12.02 -34.17
CA ILE A 293 -1.41 11.96 -32.76
C ILE A 293 -1.16 10.53 -32.33
N TYR A 294 0.02 10.32 -31.75
CA TYR A 294 0.37 9.09 -31.07
C TYR A 294 0.91 9.42 -29.69
N ILE A 295 0.16 9.07 -28.65
CA ILE A 295 0.67 9.12 -27.27
C ILE A 295 0.97 7.68 -26.87
N GLU A 296 2.25 7.32 -26.90
CA GLU A 296 2.71 6.00 -26.51
C GLU A 296 2.55 5.82 -24.99
N HIS A 297 2.07 4.64 -24.59
CA HIS A 297 2.01 4.22 -23.21
C HIS A 297 2.70 2.87 -23.08
N ARG A 298 3.72 2.80 -22.21
CA ARG A 298 4.55 1.61 -22.00
C ARG A 298 4.68 1.32 -20.52
N ASP A 299 4.73 0.04 -20.13
CA ASP A 299 4.85 -0.42 -18.74
C ASP A 299 5.84 -1.61 -18.66
N PHE A 300 6.76 -1.60 -17.69
CA PHE A 300 7.68 -2.71 -17.49
C PHE A 300 6.94 -3.95 -16.95
N ALA A 301 7.13 -5.09 -17.60
CA ALA A 301 6.56 -6.37 -17.19
C ALA A 301 7.09 -6.85 -15.83
N SER A 302 6.50 -6.36 -14.73
CA SER A 302 6.94 -6.62 -13.35
C SER A 302 8.35 -6.07 -13.05
N SER A 303 8.47 -4.73 -13.06
CA SER A 303 9.73 -3.99 -12.83
C SER A 303 10.56 -4.46 -11.63
N TYR A 304 10.00 -4.41 -10.41
CA TYR A 304 10.74 -4.81 -9.20
C TYR A 304 11.18 -6.29 -9.24
N PRO A 305 10.32 -7.26 -9.60
CA PRO A 305 10.74 -8.65 -9.79
C PRO A 305 11.88 -8.83 -10.79
N ALA A 306 11.87 -8.11 -11.92
CA ALA A 306 12.93 -8.20 -12.92
C ALA A 306 14.28 -7.82 -12.31
N VAL A 307 14.37 -6.64 -11.68
CA VAL A 307 15.63 -6.20 -11.06
C VAL A 307 16.04 -7.06 -9.88
N MET A 308 15.09 -7.56 -9.07
CA MET A 308 15.36 -8.54 -8.00
C MET A 308 16.01 -9.82 -8.52
N CYS A 309 15.64 -10.25 -9.73
CA CYS A 309 16.24 -11.43 -10.34
C CYS A 309 17.60 -11.11 -10.95
N CYS A 310 17.73 -10.05 -11.76
CA CYS A 310 18.91 -9.86 -12.62
C CYS A 310 20.01 -8.93 -12.07
N LYS A 311 19.78 -8.19 -10.97
CA LYS A 311 20.78 -7.24 -10.44
C LYS A 311 21.58 -7.81 -9.27
N LYS A 312 22.72 -7.16 -9.01
CA LYS A 312 23.59 -7.47 -7.86
C LYS A 312 23.40 -6.48 -6.73
N TYR A 313 23.46 -6.96 -5.50
CA TYR A 313 23.06 -6.26 -4.28
C TYR A 313 24.21 -6.21 -3.27
N PRO A 314 24.20 -5.26 -2.31
CA PRO A 314 25.19 -5.24 -1.23
C PRO A 314 25.08 -6.51 -0.37
N MET A 315 26.11 -7.36 -0.45
CA MET A 315 26.21 -8.67 0.21
C MET A 315 27.29 -8.74 1.28
N SER A 316 27.98 -7.64 1.57
CA SER A 316 28.85 -7.53 2.76
C SER A 316 28.38 -6.40 3.68
N PRO A 317 28.80 -6.39 4.95
CA PRO A 317 28.58 -5.22 5.81
C PRO A 317 29.14 -3.96 5.16
N TRP A 318 28.50 -2.83 5.39
CA TRP A 318 29.03 -1.54 4.95
C TRP A 318 30.33 -1.22 5.69
N VAL A 319 31.32 -0.75 4.92
CA VAL A 319 32.60 -0.26 5.44
C VAL A 319 32.88 1.11 4.86
N THR A 320 33.37 2.03 5.70
CA THR A 320 33.90 3.31 5.23
C THR A 320 35.02 3.06 4.24
N THR A 321 35.05 3.85 3.18
CA THR A 321 36.07 3.78 2.12
C THR A 321 36.60 5.18 1.82
N VAL A 322 37.58 5.27 0.92
CA VAL A 322 38.06 6.55 0.41
C VAL A 322 36.92 7.44 -0.09
N ARG A 323 37.02 8.74 0.17
CA ARG A 323 36.05 9.77 -0.21
C ARG A 323 36.23 10.18 -1.67
N GLU A 324 36.00 9.20 -2.54
CA GLU A 324 36.21 9.32 -3.98
C GLU A 324 35.16 8.47 -4.71
N ILE A 325 34.67 9.00 -5.83
CA ILE A 325 33.75 8.26 -6.71
C ILE A 325 34.58 7.28 -7.55
N ARG A 326 34.28 5.99 -7.44
CA ARG A 326 35.04 4.91 -8.08
C ARG A 326 34.17 4.13 -9.07
N GLU A 327 33.79 4.80 -10.15
CA GLU A 327 32.86 4.26 -11.17
C GLU A 327 33.35 2.93 -11.77
N GLN A 328 34.67 2.77 -11.93
CA GLN A 328 35.30 1.54 -12.42
C GLN A 328 35.03 0.30 -11.54
N ASN A 329 34.51 0.49 -10.32
CA ASN A 329 34.20 -0.59 -9.39
C ASN A 329 32.70 -0.84 -9.21
N PHE A 330 31.81 -0.08 -9.86
CA PHE A 330 30.36 -0.17 -9.62
C PHE A 330 29.75 -1.54 -9.97
N ASP A 331 30.41 -2.36 -10.79
CA ASP A 331 29.95 -3.73 -11.09
C ASP A 331 30.30 -4.76 -10.00
N LYS A 332 31.33 -4.45 -9.20
CA LYS A 332 31.87 -5.33 -8.15
C LYS A 332 31.46 -4.88 -6.76
N LYS A 333 31.22 -3.58 -6.57
CA LYS A 333 30.91 -2.96 -5.29
C LYS A 333 29.70 -2.03 -5.39
N ALA A 334 28.91 -2.04 -4.33
CA ALA A 334 27.85 -1.10 -4.04
C ALA A 334 28.46 0.04 -3.21
N TYR A 335 28.03 1.28 -3.47
CA TYR A 335 28.50 2.45 -2.74
C TYR A 335 27.35 3.29 -2.21
N ILE A 336 27.56 3.87 -1.04
CA ILE A 336 26.75 4.97 -0.52
C ILE A 336 27.66 6.18 -0.40
N TYR A 337 27.26 7.28 -1.01
CA TYR A 337 27.98 8.54 -0.93
C TYR A 337 27.13 9.60 -0.26
N LYS A 338 27.76 10.45 0.54
CA LYS A 338 27.24 11.76 0.89
C LYS A 338 27.92 12.78 -0.01
N LEU A 339 27.15 13.41 -0.87
CA LEU A 339 27.66 14.32 -1.88
C LEU A 339 27.23 15.75 -1.56
N GLU A 340 28.13 16.69 -1.80
CA GLU A 340 27.84 18.12 -1.83
C GLU A 340 28.08 18.64 -3.24
N PHE A 341 27.04 19.22 -3.84
CA PHE A 341 27.10 19.85 -5.16
C PHE A 341 27.04 21.38 -5.01
N THR A 342 27.86 22.08 -5.80
CA THR A 342 27.81 23.54 -5.97
C THR A 342 27.19 23.86 -7.32
N ASN A 343 26.18 24.75 -7.32
CA ASN A 343 25.46 25.23 -8.50
C ASN A 343 24.96 24.09 -9.40
N ILE A 344 24.20 23.16 -8.81
CA ILE A 344 23.62 22.01 -9.53
C ILE A 344 22.37 22.43 -10.31
N ILE A 345 22.24 22.00 -11.57
CA ILE A 345 21.15 22.35 -12.48
C ILE A 345 20.73 21.12 -13.29
N SER A 346 19.43 20.86 -13.38
CA SER A 346 18.84 19.78 -14.19
C SER A 346 18.96 20.11 -15.67
N THR A 347 19.53 19.19 -16.45
CA THR A 347 19.58 19.28 -17.93
C THR A 347 18.36 18.65 -18.60
N ASN A 348 17.64 17.78 -17.88
CA ASN A 348 16.45 17.09 -18.37
C ASN A 348 15.16 17.87 -18.06
N PHE A 349 14.12 17.72 -18.90
CA PHE A 349 12.77 18.25 -18.67
C PHE A 349 12.01 17.52 -17.54
N ASN A 350 12.45 16.32 -17.22
CA ASN A 350 12.08 15.59 -16.03
C ASN A 350 13.13 15.86 -14.95
N THR A 351 12.72 16.06 -13.69
CA THR A 351 13.65 16.28 -12.57
C THR A 351 13.78 15.04 -11.71
N TYR A 352 14.99 14.71 -11.24
CA TYR A 352 15.24 13.49 -10.45
C TYR A 352 15.24 13.74 -8.94
N ILE A 353 16.02 14.72 -8.48
CA ILE A 353 16.37 14.88 -7.06
C ILE A 353 15.15 15.30 -6.26
N GLN A 354 14.79 14.55 -5.22
CA GLN A 354 13.65 14.84 -4.34
C GLN A 354 14.06 15.84 -3.25
N ALA A 355 13.32 16.93 -3.11
CA ALA A 355 13.59 17.96 -2.10
C ALA A 355 13.61 17.41 -0.67
N SER A 356 12.71 16.48 -0.37
CA SER A 356 12.60 15.83 0.95
C SER A 356 13.78 14.91 1.31
N LYS A 357 14.73 14.71 0.38
CA LYS A 357 15.90 13.83 0.53
C LYS A 357 17.23 14.57 0.54
N CYS A 358 17.20 15.89 0.46
CA CYS A 358 18.40 16.72 0.45
C CYS A 358 18.27 17.94 1.37
N SER A 359 19.40 18.53 1.72
CA SER A 359 19.46 19.90 2.21
C SER A 359 19.93 20.79 1.06
N CYS A 360 19.26 21.92 0.82
CA CYS A 360 19.57 22.82 -0.27
C CYS A 360 19.49 24.29 0.11
N VAL A 361 20.26 25.13 -0.57
CA VAL A 361 20.25 26.59 -0.45
C VAL A 361 19.84 27.19 -1.79
N ASN A 362 18.89 28.13 -1.78
CA ASN A 362 18.36 28.82 -2.96
C ASN A 362 17.92 27.85 -4.07
N ALA A 363 17.03 26.90 -3.73
CA ALA A 363 16.55 25.93 -4.69
C ALA A 363 15.33 26.42 -5.49
N ILE A 364 15.24 26.00 -6.76
CA ILE A 364 14.00 26.06 -7.55
C ILE A 364 13.42 24.66 -7.63
N TYR A 365 12.13 24.54 -7.37
CA TYR A 365 11.44 23.26 -7.36
C TYR A 365 10.55 23.01 -8.58
N ASP A 366 10.44 21.75 -8.93
CA ASP A 366 9.50 21.16 -9.87
C ASP A 366 8.63 20.18 -9.08
N ASN A 367 7.55 20.70 -8.48
CA ASN A 367 6.59 19.92 -7.69
C ASN A 367 7.25 18.99 -6.64
N GLY A 368 8.12 19.56 -5.80
CA GLY A 368 8.85 18.83 -4.75
C GLY A 368 10.14 18.14 -5.21
N ARG A 369 10.60 18.39 -6.44
CA ARG A 369 11.91 17.96 -6.96
C ARG A 369 12.79 19.17 -7.28
N ILE A 370 14.10 18.99 -7.32
CA ILE A 370 15.05 20.10 -7.51
C ILE A 370 15.36 20.27 -9.01
N ILE A 371 15.05 21.45 -9.55
CA ILE A 371 15.55 21.88 -10.86
C ILE A 371 16.98 22.39 -10.69
N LYS A 372 17.19 23.34 -9.78
CA LYS A 372 18.52 23.88 -9.48
C LYS A 372 18.68 24.25 -8.01
N ALA A 373 19.92 24.30 -7.54
CA ALA A 373 20.26 24.81 -6.21
C ALA A 373 21.72 25.31 -6.18
N ASN A 374 21.98 26.38 -5.42
CA ASN A 374 23.34 26.92 -5.27
C ASN A 374 24.23 25.95 -4.50
N LYS A 375 23.66 25.28 -3.50
CA LYS A 375 24.31 24.26 -2.70
C LYS A 375 23.32 23.14 -2.41
N LEU A 376 23.72 21.89 -2.62
CA LEU A 376 22.89 20.72 -2.34
C LEU A 376 23.69 19.60 -1.69
N ILE A 377 23.22 19.10 -0.54
CA ILE A 377 23.82 17.97 0.18
C ILE A 377 22.82 16.82 0.26
N MET A 378 23.24 15.62 -0.15
CA MET A 378 22.37 14.43 -0.08
C MET A 378 23.15 13.12 0.05
N TYR A 379 22.46 12.08 0.51
CA TYR A 379 22.96 10.69 0.42
C TYR A 379 22.41 10.03 -0.85
N VAL A 380 23.27 9.32 -1.57
CA VAL A 380 22.94 8.61 -2.82
C VAL A 380 23.58 7.24 -2.87
N THR A 381 22.93 6.28 -3.53
CA THR A 381 23.61 5.06 -3.99
C THR A 381 24.45 5.38 -5.23
N GLU A 382 25.36 4.49 -5.63
CA GLU A 382 26.04 4.65 -6.92
C GLU A 382 25.08 4.60 -8.11
N VAL A 383 23.94 3.94 -7.95
CA VAL A 383 22.88 3.87 -8.97
C VAL A 383 22.18 5.22 -9.11
N ASP A 384 21.84 5.85 -7.98
CA ASP A 384 21.27 7.21 -7.97
C ASP A 384 22.27 8.23 -8.52
N TYR A 385 23.55 8.10 -8.18
CA TYR A 385 24.61 8.97 -8.69
C TYR A 385 24.71 8.93 -10.22
N LYS A 386 24.61 7.76 -10.85
CA LYS A 386 24.61 7.65 -12.32
C LYS A 386 23.48 8.45 -12.96
N ILE A 387 22.27 8.37 -12.39
CA ILE A 387 21.10 9.11 -12.89
C ILE A 387 21.34 10.62 -12.75
N ILE A 388 21.84 11.07 -11.60
CA ILE A 388 22.17 12.49 -11.37
C ILE A 388 23.25 12.95 -12.35
N LYS A 389 24.32 12.19 -12.51
CA LYS A 389 25.42 12.49 -13.43
C LYS A 389 24.96 12.65 -14.88
N ASN A 390 23.99 11.86 -15.32
CA ASN A 390 23.48 11.92 -16.68
C ASN A 390 22.49 13.07 -16.91
N ASN A 391 21.82 13.57 -15.87
CA ASN A 391 20.67 14.47 -16.00
C ASN A 391 20.83 15.81 -15.28
N TYR A 392 21.99 16.06 -14.67
CA TYR A 392 22.33 17.32 -14.02
C TYR A 392 23.76 17.73 -14.38
N THR A 393 24.00 19.04 -14.40
CA THR A 393 25.33 19.65 -14.42
C THR A 393 25.58 20.37 -13.10
N TRP A 394 26.84 20.59 -12.74
CA TRP A 394 27.25 21.30 -11.54
C TRP A 394 28.65 21.89 -11.74
N GLU A 395 29.02 22.85 -10.91
CA GLU A 395 30.36 23.46 -10.94
C GLU A 395 31.37 22.64 -10.15
N ASN A 396 31.01 22.21 -8.94
CA ASN A 396 31.87 21.42 -8.07
C ASN A 396 31.10 20.30 -7.38
N LEU A 397 31.79 19.19 -7.12
CA LEU A 397 31.28 18.04 -6.41
C LEU A 397 32.29 17.57 -5.35
N GLU A 398 31.88 17.60 -4.09
CA GLU A 398 32.66 17.08 -2.97
C GLU A 398 32.04 15.79 -2.42
N VAL A 399 32.89 14.79 -2.17
CA VAL A 399 32.48 13.55 -1.48
C VAL A 399 32.75 13.70 0.01
N LEU A 400 31.71 13.99 0.79
CA LEU A 400 31.81 14.20 2.23
C LEU A 400 32.01 12.88 2.99
N GLU A 401 31.30 11.83 2.58
CA GLU A 401 31.34 10.49 3.18
C GLU A 401 31.19 9.43 2.09
N ALA A 402 31.85 8.27 2.28
CA ALA A 402 31.78 7.16 1.34
C ALA A 402 31.80 5.81 2.06
N TYR A 403 30.89 4.92 1.68
CA TYR A 403 30.78 3.55 2.18
C TYR A 403 30.76 2.58 1.01
N SER A 404 31.28 1.37 1.21
CA SER A 404 31.25 0.32 0.20
C SER A 404 30.80 -1.03 0.75
N SER A 405 30.22 -1.86 -0.12
CA SER A 405 29.83 -3.24 0.13
C SER A 405 30.07 -4.08 -1.13
N ASN A 406 30.51 -5.33 -0.98
CA ASN A 406 30.69 -6.24 -2.11
C ASN A 406 29.34 -6.62 -2.71
N LYS A 407 29.25 -6.69 -4.04
CA LYS A 407 28.03 -7.04 -4.75
C LYS A 407 27.94 -8.52 -5.09
N ASP A 408 26.75 -9.09 -4.98
CA ASP A 408 26.39 -10.39 -5.58
C ASP A 408 24.88 -10.47 -5.85
N TYR A 409 24.43 -11.48 -6.61
CA TYR A 409 23.01 -11.73 -6.83
C TYR A 409 22.29 -12.09 -5.53
N LEU A 410 20.97 -11.83 -5.48
CA LEU A 410 20.13 -12.34 -4.38
C LEU A 410 20.26 -13.87 -4.24
N PRO A 411 19.98 -14.43 -3.05
CA PRO A 411 20.05 -15.88 -2.85
C PRO A 411 19.24 -16.63 -3.92
N LYS A 412 19.86 -17.63 -4.57
CA LYS A 412 19.24 -18.43 -5.66
C LYS A 412 17.81 -18.87 -5.34
N LYS A 413 17.60 -19.44 -4.15
CA LYS A 413 16.28 -19.92 -3.72
C LYS A 413 15.21 -18.81 -3.64
N LEU A 414 15.61 -17.58 -3.36
CA LEU A 414 14.70 -16.42 -3.36
C LEU A 414 14.35 -16.03 -4.80
N ILE A 415 15.33 -16.02 -5.71
CA ILE A 415 15.12 -15.74 -7.14
C ILE A 415 14.18 -16.79 -7.75
N GLU A 416 14.43 -18.08 -7.54
CA GLU A 416 13.56 -19.17 -8.02
C GLU A 416 12.13 -19.03 -7.51
N TYR A 417 11.95 -18.65 -6.23
CA TYR A 417 10.64 -18.39 -5.66
C TYR A 417 9.93 -17.19 -6.33
N ILE A 418 10.64 -16.09 -6.60
CA ILE A 418 10.10 -14.93 -7.32
C ILE A 418 9.69 -15.32 -8.74
N LEU A 419 10.52 -16.07 -9.47
CA LEU A 419 10.21 -16.57 -10.82
C LEU A 419 8.97 -17.48 -10.80
N ASN A 420 8.82 -18.34 -9.79
CA ASN A 420 7.63 -19.16 -9.62
C ASN A 420 6.37 -18.33 -9.34
N LEU A 421 6.45 -17.31 -8.49
CA LEU A 421 5.33 -16.38 -8.29
C LEU A 421 4.97 -15.64 -9.58
N TYR A 422 5.97 -15.22 -10.36
CA TYR A 422 5.77 -14.58 -11.66
C TYR A 422 5.06 -15.51 -12.65
N LYS A 423 5.49 -16.78 -12.76
CA LYS A 423 4.79 -17.80 -13.55
C LYS A 423 3.32 -17.95 -13.14
N ASN A 424 3.04 -18.01 -11.84
CA ASN A 424 1.67 -18.11 -11.33
C ASN A 424 0.82 -16.89 -11.69
N LYS A 425 1.38 -15.67 -11.61
CA LYS A 425 0.72 -14.45 -12.09
C LYS A 425 0.43 -14.52 -13.59
N THR A 426 1.39 -14.96 -14.40
CA THR A 426 1.23 -15.03 -15.86
C THR A 426 0.16 -16.02 -16.29
N ASN A 427 0.00 -17.13 -15.55
CA ASN A 427 -1.07 -18.11 -15.77
C ASN A 427 -2.49 -17.56 -15.48
N LEU A 428 -2.61 -16.39 -14.84
CA LEU A 428 -3.89 -15.75 -14.51
C LEU A 428 -4.18 -14.50 -15.37
N LYS A 429 -3.24 -14.10 -16.25
CA LYS A 429 -3.38 -12.89 -17.08
C LYS A 429 -4.40 -13.12 -18.20
N ASP A 430 -5.27 -12.13 -18.42
CA ASP A 430 -6.31 -12.11 -19.47
C ASP A 430 -7.34 -13.26 -19.35
N VAL A 431 -7.61 -13.71 -18.12
CA VAL A 431 -8.66 -14.67 -17.78
C VAL A 431 -9.84 -13.93 -17.17
N GLU A 432 -10.97 -13.90 -17.89
CA GLU A 432 -12.19 -13.20 -17.47
C GLU A 432 -12.69 -13.71 -16.11
N GLY A 433 -12.99 -12.78 -15.19
CA GLY A 433 -13.47 -13.09 -13.85
C GLY A 433 -12.39 -13.43 -12.82
N MET A 434 -11.10 -13.38 -13.20
CA MET A 434 -9.95 -13.65 -12.33
C MET A 434 -9.11 -12.38 -12.04
N GLU A 435 -9.62 -11.18 -12.36
CA GLU A 435 -8.87 -9.92 -12.28
C GLU A 435 -8.38 -9.62 -10.86
N ASP A 436 -9.24 -9.80 -9.85
CA ASP A 436 -8.89 -9.59 -8.44
C ASP A 436 -7.83 -10.60 -7.94
N ILE A 437 -7.87 -11.83 -8.47
CA ILE A 437 -6.93 -12.90 -8.12
C ILE A 437 -5.58 -12.66 -8.80
N TYR A 438 -5.60 -12.20 -10.06
CA TYR A 438 -4.42 -11.70 -10.75
C TYR A 438 -3.79 -10.54 -9.97
N MET A 439 -4.60 -9.60 -9.47
CA MET A 439 -4.14 -8.49 -8.62
C MET A 439 -3.55 -8.99 -7.29
N GLN A 440 -4.14 -10.01 -6.67
CA GLN A 440 -3.58 -10.65 -5.48
C GLN A 440 -2.21 -11.31 -5.77
N SER A 441 -2.09 -12.03 -6.88
CA SER A 441 -0.81 -12.61 -7.32
C SER A 441 0.25 -11.53 -7.58
N LYS A 442 -0.15 -10.40 -8.20
CA LYS A 442 0.71 -9.20 -8.34
C LYS A 442 1.16 -8.67 -6.97
N GLN A 443 0.27 -8.61 -5.98
CA GLN A 443 0.60 -8.20 -4.61
C GLN A 443 1.58 -9.17 -3.91
N TYR A 444 1.47 -10.48 -4.16
CA TYR A 444 2.36 -11.49 -3.57
C TYR A 444 3.79 -11.31 -4.05
N ILE A 445 3.96 -11.14 -5.35
CA ILE A 445 5.26 -10.86 -5.96
C ILE A 445 5.85 -9.55 -5.40
N ASN A 446 5.07 -8.47 -5.39
CA ASN A 446 5.50 -7.17 -4.86
C ASN A 446 5.79 -7.20 -3.35
N SER A 447 5.18 -8.14 -2.61
CA SER A 447 5.46 -8.34 -1.19
C SER A 447 6.88 -8.84 -0.93
N CYS A 448 7.54 -9.49 -1.91
CA CYS A 448 8.95 -9.90 -1.78
C CYS A 448 9.86 -8.70 -1.58
N PHE A 449 9.68 -7.65 -2.39
CA PHE A 449 10.32 -6.35 -2.19
C PHE A 449 9.90 -5.70 -0.86
N GLY A 450 8.58 -5.64 -0.60
CA GLY A 450 8.04 -5.00 0.61
C GLY A 450 8.58 -5.57 1.92
N MET A 451 8.96 -6.85 1.94
CA MET A 451 9.61 -7.49 3.08
C MET A 451 11.05 -7.02 3.32
N MET A 452 11.79 -6.67 2.25
CA MET A 452 13.15 -6.13 2.38
C MET A 452 13.12 -4.74 2.99
N VAL A 453 12.18 -3.89 2.58
CA VAL A 453 12.05 -2.50 3.08
C VAL A 453 11.14 -2.37 4.30
N THR A 454 10.73 -3.50 4.91
CA THR A 454 10.05 -3.45 6.20
C THR A 454 11.05 -2.98 7.26
N ALA A 455 10.69 -1.93 8.01
CA ALA A 455 11.52 -1.45 9.11
C ALA A 455 11.95 -2.62 10.02
N ILE A 456 13.27 -2.74 10.24
CA ILE A 456 13.87 -3.82 11.03
C ILE A 456 13.32 -3.79 12.45
N ILE A 457 13.12 -2.57 12.96
CA ILE A 457 12.58 -2.28 14.28
C ILE A 457 11.35 -1.39 14.10
N GLN A 458 10.20 -1.87 14.57
CA GLN A 458 8.93 -1.16 14.49
C GLN A 458 8.59 -0.51 15.84
N ALA A 459 8.06 0.72 15.76
CA ALA A 459 7.36 1.37 16.87
C ALA A 459 6.20 0.50 17.33
N MET A 460 5.91 0.53 18.63
CA MET A 460 4.75 -0.18 19.18
C MET A 460 3.52 0.72 19.06
N VAL A 461 2.44 0.18 18.51
CA VAL A 461 1.13 0.81 18.52
C VAL A 461 0.35 0.17 19.65
N GLU A 462 0.04 0.95 20.66
CA GLU A 462 -0.69 0.53 21.85
C GLU A 462 -2.11 1.10 21.81
N TYR A 463 -3.04 0.33 22.35
CA TYR A 463 -4.42 0.73 22.55
C TYR A 463 -4.66 0.79 24.05
N ASN A 464 -5.00 1.97 24.54
CA ASN A 464 -5.23 2.22 25.96
C ASN A 464 -6.66 1.85 26.35
N THR A 465 -6.87 1.64 27.64
CA THR A 465 -8.19 1.31 28.20
C THR A 465 -9.20 2.45 28.10
N ASP A 466 -8.75 3.69 27.89
CA ASP A 466 -9.60 4.86 27.65
C ASP A 466 -10.08 4.98 26.18
N GLY A 467 -9.68 4.04 25.32
CA GLY A 467 -10.03 4.01 23.91
C GLY A 467 -9.07 4.75 22.98
N SER A 468 -7.99 5.34 23.52
CA SER A 468 -6.98 6.06 22.74
C SER A 468 -5.91 5.13 22.13
N TRP A 469 -5.36 5.57 20.99
CA TRP A 469 -4.23 4.90 20.33
C TRP A 469 -2.94 5.69 20.57
N VAL A 470 -1.90 5.01 21.08
CA VAL A 470 -0.59 5.62 21.33
C VAL A 470 0.46 4.94 20.46
N VAL A 471 1.22 5.73 19.71
CA VAL A 471 2.38 5.24 18.96
C VAL A 471 3.63 5.56 19.78
N LYS A 472 4.25 4.53 20.36
CA LYS A 472 5.52 4.70 21.10
C LYS A 472 6.66 4.96 20.15
N HIS A 473 7.23 6.16 20.21
CA HIS A 473 8.44 6.52 19.48
C HIS A 473 9.61 5.61 19.90
N LEU A 474 10.44 5.23 18.92
CA LEU A 474 11.65 4.44 19.18
C LEU A 474 12.76 5.35 19.71
N THR A 475 13.38 4.97 20.82
CA THR A 475 14.60 5.63 21.32
C THR A 475 15.85 4.94 20.78
N LYS A 476 16.99 5.64 20.73
CA LYS A 476 18.28 5.07 20.28
C LYS A 476 18.64 3.79 21.05
N SER A 477 18.54 3.83 22.39
CA SER A 477 18.82 2.68 23.26
C SER A 477 17.93 1.46 22.96
N MET A 478 16.62 1.65 22.72
CA MET A 478 15.71 0.56 22.35
C MET A 478 16.09 -0.09 21.01
N VAL A 479 16.59 0.71 20.07
CA VAL A 479 17.04 0.23 18.76
C VAL A 479 18.32 -0.60 18.91
N GLU A 480 19.28 -0.11 19.69
CA GLU A 480 20.54 -0.80 19.98
C GLU A 480 20.34 -2.16 20.65
N GLU A 481 19.50 -2.21 21.69
CA GLU A 481 19.19 -3.45 22.41
C GLU A 481 18.58 -4.50 21.46
N ARG A 482 17.63 -4.09 20.62
CA ARG A 482 16.99 -4.97 19.64
C ARG A 482 17.96 -5.44 18.57
N PHE A 483 18.87 -4.60 18.08
CA PHE A 483 19.95 -5.04 17.18
C PHE A 483 20.89 -6.03 17.85
N ALA A 484 21.30 -5.80 19.09
CA ALA A 484 22.13 -6.74 19.85
C ALA A 484 21.44 -8.10 20.02
N LYS A 485 20.13 -8.12 20.27
CA LYS A 485 19.33 -9.35 20.33
C LYS A 485 19.29 -10.08 18.98
N LEU A 486 19.00 -9.35 17.89
CA LEU A 486 18.96 -9.92 16.54
C LEU A 486 20.30 -10.57 16.14
N ARG A 487 21.44 -10.05 16.62
CA ARG A 487 22.78 -10.59 16.37
C ARG A 487 23.15 -11.79 17.23
N ARG A 488 22.81 -11.80 18.53
CA ARG A 488 23.25 -12.85 19.47
C ARG A 488 22.47 -14.17 19.32
N GLU A 489 21.18 -14.09 19.03
CA GLU A 489 20.26 -15.24 19.07
C GLU A 489 20.16 -15.96 17.71
N TYR A 490 21.27 -16.51 17.21
CA TYR A 490 21.35 -17.09 15.85
C TYR A 490 20.33 -18.20 15.56
N THR A 491 20.02 -19.05 16.54
CA THR A 491 19.16 -20.24 16.35
C THR A 491 17.67 -19.95 16.58
N SER A 492 17.32 -19.04 17.49
CA SER A 492 15.94 -18.72 17.87
C SER A 492 15.36 -17.51 17.14
N GLU A 493 16.19 -16.55 16.74
CA GLU A 493 15.72 -15.26 16.23
C GLU A 493 15.70 -15.18 14.70
N LYS A 494 14.57 -15.58 14.10
CA LYS A 494 14.37 -15.59 12.63
C LYS A 494 13.61 -14.37 12.10
N ARG A 495 13.56 -13.24 12.83
CA ARG A 495 12.87 -12.01 12.37
C ARG A 495 13.60 -11.28 11.26
N TYR A 496 14.94 -11.28 11.26
CA TYR A 496 15.78 -10.72 10.20
C TYR A 496 16.23 -11.83 9.25
N PHE A 497 15.68 -11.84 8.03
CA PHE A 497 15.90 -12.90 7.04
C PHE A 497 16.08 -12.36 5.61
N LEU A 498 15.99 -11.04 5.43
CA LEU A 498 16.33 -10.30 4.20
C LEU A 498 16.97 -8.97 4.62
N SER A 499 17.89 -8.44 3.82
CA SER A 499 18.58 -7.19 4.15
C SER A 499 17.76 -5.97 3.73
N TYR A 500 17.73 -4.94 4.59
CA TYR A 500 17.10 -3.66 4.28
C TYR A 500 17.80 -2.96 3.10
N SER A 501 19.13 -3.07 3.02
CA SER A 501 19.90 -2.51 1.91
C SER A 501 19.52 -3.13 0.56
N TRP A 502 19.10 -4.40 0.51
CA TRP A 502 18.63 -5.00 -0.75
C TRP A 502 17.41 -4.25 -1.29
N GLY A 503 16.47 -3.91 -0.41
CA GLY A 503 15.27 -3.18 -0.78
C GLY A 503 15.53 -1.77 -1.30
N ILE A 504 16.52 -1.06 -0.76
CA ILE A 504 16.97 0.26 -1.27
C ILE A 504 17.46 0.12 -2.71
N TYR A 505 18.26 -0.91 -2.99
CA TYR A 505 18.82 -1.15 -4.31
C TYR A 505 17.77 -1.64 -5.32
N VAL A 506 16.73 -2.38 -4.89
CA VAL A 506 15.60 -2.74 -5.76
C VAL A 506 14.97 -1.48 -6.38
N THR A 507 14.65 -0.47 -5.56
CA THR A 507 14.04 0.75 -6.08
C THR A 507 15.03 1.60 -6.86
N ALA A 508 16.31 1.64 -6.45
CA ALA A 508 17.35 2.35 -7.20
C ALA A 508 17.52 1.78 -8.62
N TYR A 509 17.64 0.46 -8.79
CA TYR A 509 17.75 -0.17 -10.12
C TYR A 509 16.47 0.00 -10.95
N ALA A 510 15.29 -0.04 -10.32
CA ALA A 510 14.04 0.22 -11.03
C ALA A 510 13.99 1.67 -11.55
N ARG A 511 14.44 2.65 -10.75
CA ARG A 511 14.58 4.04 -11.19
C ARG A 511 15.62 4.16 -12.31
N GLU A 512 16.78 3.51 -12.21
CA GLU A 512 17.81 3.52 -13.26
C GLU A 512 17.26 3.00 -14.60
N ASN A 513 16.55 1.87 -14.58
CA ASN A 513 15.94 1.31 -15.78
C ASN A 513 14.91 2.27 -16.41
N LEU A 514 14.08 2.92 -15.58
CA LEU A 514 13.11 3.90 -16.05
C LEU A 514 13.78 5.15 -16.63
N TRP A 515 14.83 5.65 -15.96
CA TRP A 515 15.57 6.83 -16.41
C TRP A 515 16.34 6.59 -17.70
N LYS A 516 16.91 5.40 -17.90
CA LYS A 516 17.47 5.00 -19.20
C LYS A 516 16.44 5.11 -20.33
N CYS A 517 15.16 4.85 -20.05
CA CYS A 517 14.09 5.00 -21.03
C CYS A 517 13.68 6.47 -21.21
N ILE A 518 13.57 7.25 -20.13
CA ILE A 518 13.30 8.70 -20.16
C ILE A 518 14.35 9.43 -21.00
N GLU A 519 15.63 9.08 -20.83
CA GLU A 519 16.76 9.64 -21.58
C GLU A 519 16.71 9.35 -23.09
N LYS A 520 15.89 8.39 -23.53
CA LYS A 520 15.66 8.04 -24.94
C LYS A 520 14.39 8.66 -25.54
N CYS A 521 13.57 9.34 -24.74
CA CYS A 521 12.36 10.03 -25.20
C CYS A 521 12.66 11.47 -25.62
N GLY A 522 12.98 11.67 -26.89
CA GLY A 522 13.30 12.98 -27.44
C GLY A 522 14.55 13.62 -26.83
N LEU A 523 14.81 14.89 -27.18
CA LEU A 523 15.94 15.62 -26.63
C LEU A 523 15.68 15.93 -25.15
N ASN A 524 16.54 15.44 -24.25
CA ASN A 524 16.46 15.69 -22.81
C ASN A 524 15.11 15.31 -22.17
N GLY A 525 14.49 14.22 -22.64
CA GLY A 525 13.21 13.73 -22.11
C GLY A 525 12.01 14.58 -22.52
N TYR A 526 12.13 15.43 -23.55
CA TYR A 526 11.05 16.33 -23.99
C TYR A 526 9.78 15.57 -24.34
N ASP A 527 9.88 14.41 -24.99
CA ASP A 527 8.69 13.68 -25.45
C ASP A 527 7.95 13.01 -24.27
N VAL A 528 8.57 12.88 -23.09
CA VAL A 528 7.90 12.33 -21.91
C VAL A 528 6.80 13.27 -21.45
N LEU A 529 5.56 12.79 -21.35
CA LEU A 529 4.44 13.55 -20.77
C LEU A 529 4.37 13.31 -19.25
N TYR A 530 4.47 12.05 -18.84
CA TYR A 530 4.27 11.63 -17.46
C TYR A 530 4.90 10.27 -17.21
N VAL A 531 5.38 10.06 -15.99
CA VAL A 531 6.01 8.81 -15.55
C VAL A 531 5.42 8.36 -14.23
N ASP A 532 5.17 7.06 -14.08
CA ASP A 532 4.71 6.48 -12.83
C ASP A 532 5.30 5.12 -12.53
N THR A 533 6.39 5.13 -11.75
CA THR A 533 7.12 3.99 -11.18
C THR A 533 7.76 3.07 -12.22
N ASP A 534 6.95 2.46 -13.05
CA ASP A 534 7.28 1.46 -14.06
C ASP A 534 6.63 1.75 -15.43
N SER A 535 5.90 2.86 -15.56
CA SER A 535 5.23 3.26 -16.80
C SER A 535 5.67 4.64 -17.29
N ILE A 536 5.65 4.83 -18.61
CA ILE A 536 5.91 6.09 -19.31
C ILE A 536 4.76 6.38 -20.28
N PHE A 537 4.26 7.61 -20.24
CA PHE A 537 3.47 8.23 -21.29
C PHE A 537 4.38 9.17 -22.07
N ALA A 538 4.49 8.97 -23.38
CA ALA A 538 5.38 9.75 -24.24
C ALA A 538 4.69 10.17 -25.54
N LEU A 539 5.12 11.29 -26.10
CA LEU A 539 4.66 11.83 -27.37
C LEU A 539 5.41 11.17 -28.52
N GLY A 540 4.69 10.63 -29.50
CA GLY A 540 5.28 9.92 -30.63
C GLY A 540 5.64 8.47 -30.30
N LYS A 541 6.17 7.77 -31.32
CA LYS A 541 6.64 6.38 -31.21
C LYS A 541 8.14 6.35 -30.99
N HIS A 542 8.58 5.50 -30.08
CA HIS A 542 9.99 5.32 -29.78
C HIS A 542 10.45 3.88 -30.02
N GLU A 543 11.76 3.71 -30.19
CA GLU A 543 12.42 2.41 -30.34
C GLU A 543 12.79 1.87 -28.95
N TRP A 544 12.38 0.65 -28.64
CA TRP A 544 12.50 0.03 -27.31
C TRP A 544 13.21 -1.33 -27.32
N SER A 545 13.55 -1.89 -28.48
CA SER A 545 14.17 -3.22 -28.60
C SER A 545 15.50 -3.29 -27.84
N TRP A 546 16.26 -2.18 -27.83
CA TRP A 546 17.49 -2.08 -27.05
C TRP A 546 17.28 -2.38 -25.56
N TYR A 547 16.14 -1.99 -24.98
CA TYR A 547 15.85 -2.21 -23.57
C TYR A 547 15.46 -3.67 -23.31
N ASP A 548 14.64 -4.24 -24.20
CA ASP A 548 14.22 -5.63 -24.13
C ASP A 548 15.41 -6.60 -24.29
N GLU A 549 16.38 -6.24 -25.14
CA GLU A 549 17.66 -6.93 -25.28
C GLU A 549 18.50 -6.80 -24.01
N TYR A 550 18.70 -5.57 -23.52
CA TYR A 550 19.46 -5.30 -22.29
C TYR A 550 18.92 -6.09 -21.08
N ILE A 551 17.60 -6.07 -20.84
CA ILE A 551 17.04 -6.78 -19.68
C ILE A 551 17.09 -8.30 -19.86
N THR A 552 16.96 -8.77 -21.11
CA THR A 552 17.11 -10.18 -21.48
C THR A 552 18.53 -10.68 -21.20
N ASP A 553 19.55 -9.90 -21.57
CA ASP A 553 20.96 -10.25 -21.35
C ASP A 553 21.32 -10.26 -19.87
N GLU A 554 20.82 -9.30 -19.09
CA GLU A 554 21.01 -9.27 -17.63
C GLU A 554 20.40 -10.51 -16.94
N LEU A 555 19.20 -10.92 -17.38
CA LEU A 555 18.56 -12.14 -16.89
C LEU A 555 19.33 -13.40 -17.29
N LYS A 556 19.83 -13.46 -18.53
CA LYS A 556 20.63 -14.58 -19.02
C LYS A 556 21.94 -14.72 -18.24
N ALA A 557 22.66 -13.62 -18.05
CA ALA A 557 23.90 -13.60 -17.27
C ALA A 557 23.68 -14.08 -15.82
N MET A 558 22.55 -13.72 -15.22
CA MET A 558 22.16 -14.23 -13.90
C MET A 558 21.86 -15.73 -13.92
N CYS A 559 21.05 -16.19 -14.89
CA CYS A 559 20.69 -17.59 -15.05
C CYS A 559 21.94 -18.47 -15.22
N ASP A 560 22.89 -18.04 -16.06
CA ASP A 560 24.15 -18.73 -16.29
C ASP A 560 24.99 -18.79 -15.01
N LYS A 561 25.09 -17.68 -14.29
CA LYS A 561 25.88 -17.59 -13.05
C LYS A 561 25.31 -18.45 -11.91
N LEU A 562 23.99 -18.54 -11.79
CA LEU A 562 23.31 -19.25 -10.71
C LEU A 562 22.82 -20.65 -11.09
N HIS A 563 23.03 -21.07 -12.34
CA HIS A 563 22.49 -22.30 -12.91
C HIS A 563 20.97 -22.41 -12.72
N ILE A 564 20.25 -21.38 -13.17
CA ILE A 564 18.77 -21.32 -13.20
C ILE A 564 18.33 -21.46 -14.65
N ASP A 565 17.31 -22.27 -14.90
CA ASP A 565 16.70 -22.40 -16.23
C ASP A 565 16.15 -21.04 -16.71
N PHE A 566 16.63 -20.59 -17.87
CA PHE A 566 16.26 -19.31 -18.46
C PHE A 566 14.77 -19.24 -18.84
N GLU A 567 14.13 -20.36 -19.16
CA GLU A 567 12.70 -20.37 -19.54
C GLU A 567 11.79 -19.99 -18.37
N LEU A 568 12.25 -20.09 -17.11
CA LEU A 568 11.52 -19.59 -15.94
C LEU A 568 11.32 -18.06 -15.97
N THR A 569 12.17 -17.34 -16.72
CA THR A 569 12.03 -15.89 -16.91
C THR A 569 11.01 -15.51 -17.99
N ARG A 570 10.46 -16.48 -18.74
CA ARG A 570 9.59 -16.25 -19.91
C ARG A 570 8.36 -17.16 -19.91
N PRO A 571 7.57 -17.24 -18.82
CA PRO A 571 6.41 -18.13 -18.73
C PRO A 571 5.38 -17.88 -19.83
N LEU A 572 4.60 -18.93 -20.15
CA LEU A 572 3.48 -18.86 -21.09
C LEU A 572 2.20 -18.42 -20.38
N THR A 573 1.36 -17.63 -21.05
CA THR A 573 -0.04 -17.40 -20.65
C THR A 573 -0.89 -18.66 -20.91
N PRO A 574 -2.13 -18.74 -20.40
CA PRO A 574 -3.05 -19.83 -20.75
C PRO A 574 -3.31 -19.96 -22.26
N LYS A 575 -3.12 -18.87 -23.01
CA LYS A 575 -3.24 -18.81 -24.47
C LYS A 575 -1.93 -19.13 -25.21
N GLY A 576 -0.90 -19.62 -24.51
CA GLY A 576 0.39 -20.00 -25.09
C GLY A 576 1.30 -18.85 -25.51
N LYS A 577 1.05 -17.61 -25.07
CA LYS A 577 1.91 -16.46 -25.39
C LYS A 577 3.05 -16.37 -24.37
N LYS A 578 4.31 -16.34 -24.84
CA LYS A 578 5.46 -16.08 -23.95
C LYS A 578 5.37 -14.66 -23.38
N LYS A 579 5.63 -14.54 -22.08
CA LYS A 579 5.71 -13.27 -21.35
C LYS A 579 7.07 -13.16 -20.67
N PRO A 580 8.09 -12.62 -21.37
CA PRO A 580 9.39 -12.34 -20.78
C PRO A 580 9.27 -11.37 -19.59
N LEU A 581 10.05 -11.63 -18.55
CA LEU A 581 10.13 -10.78 -17.36
C LEU A 581 10.89 -9.49 -17.67
N GLY A 582 10.33 -8.36 -17.24
CA GLY A 582 11.02 -7.06 -17.25
C GLY A 582 11.01 -6.30 -18.57
N ILE A 583 10.53 -6.86 -19.67
CA ILE A 583 10.41 -6.16 -20.96
C ILE A 583 9.50 -4.94 -20.88
N PHE A 584 9.62 -4.00 -21.83
CA PHE A 584 8.82 -2.79 -21.88
C PHE A 584 7.55 -2.99 -22.73
N GLU A 585 6.50 -3.52 -22.10
CA GLU A 585 5.26 -3.88 -22.78
C GLU A 585 4.53 -2.63 -23.29
N GLU A 586 4.05 -2.69 -24.53
CA GLU A 586 3.14 -1.69 -25.07
C GLU A 586 1.74 -1.85 -24.47
N GLU A 587 1.20 -0.74 -23.99
CA GLU A 587 -0.19 -0.61 -23.57
C GLU A 587 -0.98 0.13 -24.67
N THR A 588 -2.31 0.16 -24.56
CA THR A 588 -3.13 0.90 -25.52
C THR A 588 -2.74 2.39 -25.53
N PRO A 589 -2.34 2.95 -26.70
CA PRO A 589 -1.99 4.36 -26.83
C PRO A 589 -3.14 5.31 -26.47
N CYS A 590 -2.81 6.56 -26.20
CA CYS A 590 -3.79 7.62 -25.94
C CYS A 590 -4.02 8.53 -27.16
N GLU A 591 -5.24 9.06 -27.26
CA GLU A 591 -5.62 10.12 -28.21
C GLU A 591 -5.68 11.50 -27.53
N GLU A 592 -5.98 11.51 -26.23
CA GLU A 592 -5.96 12.71 -25.39
C GLU A 592 -5.26 12.40 -24.07
N PHE A 593 -4.42 13.32 -23.58
CA PHE A 593 -3.77 13.20 -22.28
C PHE A 593 -3.61 14.56 -21.60
N ILE A 594 -3.77 14.62 -20.28
CA ILE A 594 -3.44 15.79 -19.46
C ILE A 594 -2.93 15.33 -18.09
N THR A 595 -1.96 16.05 -17.54
CA THR A 595 -1.46 15.85 -16.18
C THR A 595 -1.34 17.18 -15.43
N LEU A 596 -1.63 17.16 -14.14
CA LEU A 596 -1.49 18.29 -13.21
C LEU A 596 -0.45 17.99 -12.11
N GLY A 597 0.37 16.95 -12.31
CA GLY A 597 1.42 16.52 -11.38
C GLY A 597 1.36 15.03 -11.06
N ALA A 598 2.19 14.61 -10.10
CA ALA A 598 2.28 13.21 -9.68
C ALA A 598 0.92 12.64 -9.21
N LYS A 599 0.53 11.49 -9.79
CA LYS A 599 -0.72 10.76 -9.54
C LYS A 599 -1.98 11.61 -9.78
N ARG A 600 -1.94 12.52 -10.76
CA ARG A 600 -3.03 13.44 -11.13
C ARG A 600 -3.08 13.63 -12.64
N TYR A 601 -3.65 12.66 -13.35
CA TYR A 601 -3.77 12.71 -14.81
C TYR A 601 -5.11 12.14 -15.30
N CYS A 602 -5.46 12.50 -16.53
CA CYS A 602 -6.64 12.04 -17.25
C CYS A 602 -6.26 11.71 -18.69
N GLU A 603 -6.84 10.66 -19.26
CA GLU A 603 -6.52 10.16 -20.59
C GLU A 603 -7.77 9.66 -21.32
N ARG A 604 -7.74 9.72 -22.66
CA ARG A 604 -8.63 8.94 -23.54
C ARG A 604 -7.76 8.00 -24.36
N ARG A 605 -8.03 6.69 -24.27
CA ARG A 605 -7.29 5.69 -25.05
C ARG A 605 -7.83 5.59 -26.46
N LYS A 606 -6.96 5.19 -27.39
CA LYS A 606 -7.32 5.01 -28.80
C LYS A 606 -8.49 4.03 -28.94
N GLY A 607 -9.54 4.47 -29.63
CA GLY A 607 -10.77 3.70 -29.82
C GLY A 607 -11.76 3.73 -28.65
N GLU A 608 -11.48 4.46 -27.57
CA GLU A 608 -12.41 4.62 -26.44
C GLU A 608 -13.19 5.94 -26.54
N ASN A 609 -14.49 5.90 -26.29
CA ASN A 609 -15.36 7.08 -26.27
C ASN A 609 -15.53 7.70 -24.87
N PHE A 610 -14.77 7.23 -23.87
CA PHE A 610 -14.86 7.70 -22.48
C PHE A 610 -13.48 8.07 -21.91
N LEU A 611 -13.47 8.96 -20.92
CA LEU A 611 -12.25 9.35 -20.19
C LEU A 611 -11.91 8.36 -19.06
N ARG A 612 -10.60 8.19 -18.83
CA ARG A 612 -10.03 7.49 -17.69
C ARG A 612 -9.26 8.50 -16.83
N MET A 613 -9.44 8.42 -15.51
CA MET A 613 -8.81 9.34 -14.57
C MET A 613 -8.01 8.59 -13.51
N THR A 614 -6.85 9.13 -13.16
CA THR A 614 -6.03 8.71 -12.04
C THR A 614 -5.72 9.91 -11.16
N VAL A 615 -6.41 10.01 -10.02
CA VAL A 615 -6.18 11.04 -8.99
C VAL A 615 -6.07 10.35 -7.64
N SER A 616 -4.93 10.52 -6.95
CA SER A 616 -4.75 9.94 -5.62
C SER A 616 -5.79 10.47 -4.62
N GLY A 617 -6.52 9.56 -3.96
CA GLY A 617 -7.50 9.91 -2.92
C GLY A 617 -8.92 10.19 -3.43
N ILE A 618 -9.21 9.91 -4.70
CA ILE A 618 -10.56 9.87 -5.28
C ILE A 618 -10.73 8.57 -6.08
N ASN A 619 -11.95 8.07 -6.19
CA ASN A 619 -12.25 6.86 -6.97
C ASN A 619 -12.32 7.16 -8.47
N LYS A 620 -12.10 6.14 -9.32
CA LYS A 620 -11.98 6.31 -10.78
C LYS A 620 -13.27 6.80 -11.43
N GLU A 621 -14.41 6.36 -10.90
CA GLU A 621 -15.75 6.70 -11.42
C GLU A 621 -16.07 8.19 -11.26
N ALA A 622 -15.34 8.93 -10.43
CA ALA A 622 -15.47 10.38 -10.29
C ALA A 622 -15.08 11.14 -11.57
N VAL A 623 -14.49 10.47 -12.57
CA VAL A 623 -14.25 11.01 -13.92
C VAL A 623 -15.55 11.50 -14.59
N SER A 624 -16.71 10.98 -14.19
CA SER A 624 -18.03 11.46 -14.64
C SER A 624 -18.24 12.96 -14.42
N VAL A 625 -17.62 13.55 -13.39
CA VAL A 625 -17.69 14.99 -13.08
C VAL A 625 -17.10 15.84 -14.21
N LEU A 626 -16.18 15.28 -15.00
CA LEU A 626 -15.56 15.93 -16.15
C LEU A 626 -16.46 15.93 -17.40
N LYS A 627 -17.62 15.27 -17.34
CA LYS A 627 -18.60 15.19 -18.45
C LYS A 627 -17.99 14.70 -19.77
N ASN A 628 -17.03 13.78 -19.68
CA ASN A 628 -16.30 13.22 -20.81
C ASN A 628 -15.51 14.25 -21.67
N ASP A 629 -15.24 15.44 -21.13
CA ASP A 629 -14.40 16.46 -21.75
C ASP A 629 -13.12 16.65 -20.93
N ILE A 630 -11.98 16.32 -21.54
CA ILE A 630 -10.68 16.29 -20.87
C ILE A 630 -10.25 17.69 -20.40
N ARG A 631 -10.74 18.76 -21.05
CA ARG A 631 -10.46 20.16 -20.68
C ARG A 631 -11.05 20.53 -19.33
N ASN A 632 -12.02 19.76 -18.85
CA ASN A 632 -12.55 19.92 -17.50
C ASN A 632 -11.59 19.37 -16.43
N PHE A 633 -10.53 18.64 -16.78
CA PHE A 633 -9.49 18.22 -15.84
C PHE A 633 -8.46 19.34 -15.65
N LYS A 634 -8.78 20.32 -14.80
CA LYS A 634 -7.96 21.51 -14.54
C LYS A 634 -7.79 21.80 -13.06
N ASP A 635 -6.85 22.68 -12.75
CA ASP A 635 -6.69 23.20 -11.39
C ASP A 635 -8.00 23.80 -10.86
N GLY A 636 -8.33 23.52 -9.61
CA GLY A 636 -9.53 24.01 -8.94
C GLY A 636 -10.79 23.17 -9.13
N VAL A 637 -10.76 22.11 -9.95
CA VAL A 637 -11.91 21.19 -10.12
C VAL A 637 -12.33 20.61 -8.78
N ASN A 638 -13.63 20.71 -8.50
CA ASN A 638 -14.23 20.16 -7.30
C ASN A 638 -15.03 18.90 -7.62
N PHE A 639 -14.51 17.76 -7.17
CA PHE A 639 -15.26 16.51 -7.12
C PHE A 639 -16.20 16.56 -5.92
N ASP A 640 -17.39 17.11 -6.13
CA ASP A 640 -18.37 17.28 -5.07
C ASP A 640 -18.84 15.93 -4.51
N LYS A 641 -18.94 15.86 -3.17
CA LYS A 641 -19.34 14.65 -2.41
C LYS A 641 -20.71 14.07 -2.78
N ASP A 642 -21.59 14.88 -3.36
CA ASP A 642 -22.96 14.51 -3.73
C ASP A 642 -23.10 14.19 -5.23
N ALA A 643 -22.06 14.46 -6.02
CA ALA A 643 -22.02 14.19 -7.45
C ALA A 643 -22.07 12.69 -7.76
N ASN A 644 -22.68 12.34 -8.90
CA ASN A 644 -22.73 10.96 -9.37
C ASN A 644 -21.31 10.46 -9.68
N GLY A 645 -20.99 9.25 -9.23
CA GLY A 645 -19.67 8.66 -9.42
C GLY A 645 -18.65 9.02 -8.34
N VAL A 646 -18.93 9.98 -7.43
CA VAL A 646 -18.05 10.27 -6.29
C VAL A 646 -18.47 9.41 -5.10
N THR A 647 -17.61 8.48 -4.68
CA THR A 647 -17.90 7.51 -3.60
C THR A 647 -16.99 7.66 -2.38
N LYS A 648 -16.08 8.64 -2.39
CA LYS A 648 -15.17 8.93 -1.29
C LYS A 648 -15.94 9.19 0.01
N LYS A 649 -15.50 8.52 1.08
CA LYS A 649 -16.04 8.68 2.43
C LYS A 649 -15.02 9.35 3.35
N LEU A 650 -15.51 10.10 4.32
CA LEU A 650 -14.79 10.49 5.52
C LEU A 650 -15.24 9.59 6.67
N SER A 651 -14.27 9.01 7.38
CA SER A 651 -14.50 8.23 8.59
C SER A 651 -14.11 9.06 9.81
N THR A 652 -15.06 9.27 10.72
CA THR A 652 -14.84 9.91 12.02
C THR A 652 -14.91 8.84 13.10
N TYR A 653 -13.80 8.61 13.79
CA TYR A 653 -13.75 7.72 14.95
C TYR A 653 -14.25 8.48 16.17
N ILE A 654 -15.25 7.92 16.85
CA ILE A 654 -15.87 8.54 18.01
C ILE A 654 -15.50 7.72 19.24
N THR A 655 -14.93 8.37 20.26
CA THR A 655 -14.54 7.77 21.54
C THR A 655 -15.47 8.18 22.69
N THR A 656 -16.32 9.16 22.45
CA THR A 656 -17.32 9.66 23.39
C THR A 656 -18.54 10.12 22.60
N MET A 657 -19.71 9.55 22.91
CA MET A 657 -21.00 9.94 22.34
C MET A 657 -21.99 10.18 23.48
N PRO A 658 -22.93 11.13 23.32
CA PRO A 658 -23.98 11.36 24.30
C PRO A 658 -25.04 10.26 24.23
N ASN A 659 -25.77 10.07 25.33
CA ASN A 659 -27.00 9.30 25.30
C ASN A 659 -28.02 10.02 24.41
N VAL A 660 -28.61 9.29 23.47
CA VAL A 660 -29.54 9.87 22.48
C VAL A 660 -30.75 8.98 22.29
N THR A 661 -31.91 9.63 22.13
CA THR A 661 -33.16 8.97 21.74
C THR A 661 -33.38 9.19 20.24
N TYR A 662 -33.51 8.09 19.51
CA TYR A 662 -33.79 8.09 18.08
C TYR A 662 -35.27 8.31 17.80
N HIS A 663 -35.59 8.62 16.54
CA HIS A 663 -36.95 8.96 16.08
C HIS A 663 -38.01 7.86 16.31
N ASP A 664 -37.59 6.61 16.49
CA ASP A 664 -38.45 5.45 16.77
C ASP A 664 -38.48 5.08 18.26
N GLY A 665 -37.95 5.95 19.13
CA GLY A 665 -37.94 5.76 20.59
C GLY A 665 -36.77 4.92 21.12
N TYR A 666 -35.89 4.40 20.26
CA TYR A 666 -34.70 3.67 20.72
C TYR A 666 -33.74 4.61 21.46
N VAL A 667 -33.32 4.22 22.66
CA VAL A 667 -32.34 4.97 23.46
C VAL A 667 -30.97 4.30 23.34
N SER A 668 -30.03 4.99 22.70
CA SER A 668 -28.63 4.54 22.61
C SER A 668 -27.84 5.08 23.79
N ARG A 669 -26.97 4.23 24.34
CA ARG A 669 -25.97 4.56 25.37
C ARG A 669 -24.54 4.29 24.90
N TYR A 670 -24.34 4.16 23.59
CA TYR A 670 -23.02 3.86 23.05
C TYR A 670 -22.11 5.08 23.22
N SER A 671 -20.85 4.84 23.57
CA SER A 671 -19.81 5.86 23.64
C SER A 671 -18.88 5.79 22.43
N PHE A 672 -18.74 4.61 21.83
CA PHE A 672 -17.78 4.34 20.76
C PHE A 672 -18.47 3.99 19.45
N GLY A 673 -17.94 4.51 18.34
CA GLY A 673 -18.41 4.13 17.01
C GLY A 673 -17.66 4.82 15.89
N ILE A 674 -17.99 4.48 14.65
CA ILE A 674 -17.46 5.12 13.45
C ILE A 674 -18.60 5.76 12.68
N ASN A 675 -18.53 7.07 12.50
CA ASN A 675 -19.43 7.81 11.64
C ASN A 675 -18.82 7.94 10.24
N LEU A 676 -19.58 7.52 9.22
CA LEU A 676 -19.21 7.58 7.81
C LEU A 676 -20.09 8.60 7.09
N ARG A 677 -19.46 9.49 6.31
CA ARG A 677 -20.18 10.41 5.41
C ARG A 677 -19.48 10.57 4.08
N ASN A 678 -20.23 10.96 3.04
CA ASN A 678 -19.61 11.32 1.77
C ASN A 678 -18.69 12.52 1.95
N ASN A 679 -17.58 12.51 1.22
CA ASN A 679 -16.61 13.59 1.22
C ASN A 679 -16.20 13.93 -0.20
N GLY A 680 -15.90 15.21 -0.44
CA GLY A 680 -15.46 15.68 -1.74
C GLY A 680 -13.94 15.65 -1.89
N TYR A 681 -13.48 16.15 -3.01
CA TYR A 681 -12.07 16.41 -3.25
C TYR A 681 -11.91 17.61 -4.19
N LYS A 682 -11.17 18.63 -3.76
CA LYS A 682 -10.78 19.74 -4.61
C LYS A 682 -9.38 19.47 -5.14
N LEU A 683 -9.22 19.40 -6.45
CA LEU A 683 -7.94 19.23 -7.11
C LEU A 683 -7.22 20.58 -7.17
N THR A 684 -6.05 20.68 -6.55
CA THR A 684 -5.27 21.93 -6.54
C THR A 684 -3.77 21.69 -6.73
N MET A 685 -3.12 22.54 -7.52
CA MET A 685 -1.67 22.65 -7.68
C MET A 685 -1.10 23.69 -6.71
N THR A 686 0.17 23.56 -6.35
CA THR A 686 0.86 24.57 -5.53
C THR A 686 1.15 25.82 -6.36
N ASP A 687 1.13 27.00 -5.74
CA ASP A 687 1.35 28.27 -6.45
C ASP A 687 2.74 28.37 -7.05
N GLU A 688 3.74 27.77 -6.39
CA GLU A 688 5.10 27.62 -6.93
C GLU A 688 5.11 26.84 -8.26
N TYR A 689 4.40 25.71 -8.32
CA TYR A 689 4.40 24.86 -9.50
C TYR A 689 3.61 25.50 -10.66
N LYS A 690 2.55 26.24 -10.34
CA LYS A 690 1.83 27.06 -11.33
C LYS A 690 2.72 28.14 -11.93
N SER A 691 3.42 28.89 -11.07
CA SER A 691 4.36 29.94 -11.51
C SER A 691 5.44 29.38 -12.43
N LEU A 692 5.93 28.16 -12.17
CA LEU A 692 6.88 27.47 -13.05
C LEU A 692 6.27 27.15 -14.43
N ILE A 693 5.06 26.60 -14.47
CA ILE A 693 4.38 26.24 -15.71
C ILE A 693 4.06 27.49 -16.54
N ASP A 694 3.50 28.52 -15.90
CA ASP A 694 3.15 29.78 -16.55
C ASP A 694 4.38 30.45 -17.18
N TYR A 695 5.53 30.40 -16.49
CA TYR A 695 6.78 30.92 -17.04
C TYR A 695 7.24 30.18 -18.29
N LEU A 696 7.12 28.85 -18.33
CA LEU A 696 7.49 28.05 -19.50
C LEU A 696 6.57 28.33 -20.71
N ASP A 697 5.33 28.76 -20.48
CA ASP A 697 4.36 29.06 -21.54
C ASP A 697 4.57 30.42 -22.21
N VAL A 698 5.26 31.36 -21.55
CA VAL A 698 5.57 32.69 -22.14
C VAL A 698 6.72 32.63 -23.16
N GLY A 699 7.31 31.44 -23.40
CA GLY A 699 8.33 31.23 -24.44
C GLY A 699 9.70 31.84 -24.13
N SER A 700 9.87 32.47 -22.97
CA SER A 700 11.17 32.94 -22.51
C SER A 700 11.92 31.77 -21.85
N ILE A 701 12.83 31.13 -22.59
CA ILE A 701 13.92 30.34 -21.98
C ILE A 701 15.00 31.33 -21.48
N ASP A 702 14.59 32.40 -20.81
CA ASP A 702 15.48 33.43 -20.30
C ASP A 702 15.47 33.40 -18.77
N TRP A 703 16.31 32.50 -18.24
CA TRP A 703 16.38 32.13 -16.82
C TRP A 703 16.65 33.31 -15.89
N ASP A 704 17.24 34.40 -16.40
CA ASP A 704 17.53 35.61 -15.63
C ASP A 704 16.25 36.40 -15.29
N ILE A 705 15.24 36.33 -16.16
CA ILE A 705 13.92 36.96 -15.94
C ILE A 705 13.11 36.18 -14.88
N TYR A 706 13.24 34.84 -14.83
CA TYR A 706 12.61 34.01 -13.79
C TYR A 706 13.17 34.31 -12.39
N GLU A 707 14.50 34.41 -12.27
CA GLU A 707 15.14 34.73 -10.99
C GLU A 707 14.72 36.08 -10.44
N GLN A 708 14.57 37.11 -11.29
CA GLN A 708 14.11 38.42 -10.85
C GLN A 708 12.66 38.41 -10.33
N ARG A 709 11.77 37.60 -10.92
CA ARG A 709 10.37 37.52 -10.47
C ARG A 709 10.17 36.66 -9.23
N MET A 710 10.88 35.53 -9.09
CA MET A 710 10.76 34.67 -7.90
C MET A 710 11.31 35.32 -6.63
N ARG A 711 12.33 36.20 -6.75
CA ARG A 711 12.78 37.03 -5.61
C ARG A 711 11.70 37.98 -5.09
N ASN A 712 10.75 38.38 -5.95
CA ASN A 712 9.65 39.27 -5.57
C ASN A 712 8.45 38.51 -4.95
N VAL A 713 8.27 37.23 -5.25
CA VAL A 713 7.18 36.39 -4.68
C VAL A 713 7.53 35.86 -3.29
N VAL A 714 8.82 35.67 -2.97
CA VAL A 714 9.27 35.24 -1.62
C VAL A 714 9.26 36.39 -0.60
N LEU A 715 9.05 37.63 -1.05
CA LEU A 715 8.97 38.83 -0.21
C LEU A 715 7.53 39.36 -0.01
N SER A 716 6.51 38.60 -0.43
CA SER A 716 5.08 38.84 -0.19
C SER A 716 4.43 37.64 0.47
#